data_AF-B6A882-F1
#
_entry.id   AF-B6A882-F1
#
_cell.length_a   1.000
_cell.length_b   1.000
_cell.length_c   1.000
_cell.angle_alpha   90.00
_cell.angle_beta   90.00
_cell.angle_gamma   90.00
#
_symmetry.space_group_name_H-M   'P 1'
#
loop_
_entity.id
_entity.type
_entity.pdbx_description
1 polymer ?
#
loop_
_entity_poly.entity_id
_entity_poly.type
_entity_poly.pdbx_seq_one_letter_code
_entity_poly.pdbx_strand_id
1 'polypeptide(L)'
;MDIQLFSKTPSVTVFDNRGLSVRDIAYRRHPDTPKVTEECITYHQFDFRGFLAQSLDPRLNHKEVTNFSYLTDLNGNIIYTQSVDAGNTLVLNDTEGRSVIAMTNISRGENGKDDLSLAVTRTFQYENAPLPGRPLSVTEQVNGENARITEHFVYAGNTPQEKNLNLAGQCVSYYDAAGLIQTDSVSLTGKPLSVSRKLLKNLDDTNILADWQGNDTSAWNSLLATEIYTTVTRTDAAGAVLTTIDAVGNQQRVAFDIAGQLSASWLTLKGGQEQVIIKVLTYSAAGQKLREEGGNGVVTTYTYEAETQRLIGIKTERPNGHAAGAKVLQDLRYEYDPVGNVLSITNDAEETRFWRNQKVVPENAYRYDSLYQLVSASGREVAGAGQQGSDLPSPLVPLPSDSSVYTNYTRTYTYDSAGNLMRIRHSAPATNNNYTLNITVSERSNRGVMSSLTENPADVDALFTASGSQKCLQQGQSLIWTPRGELRTVLLVARGETADDSESYRYDGSSQRILKISSQQTNHSARVQRALYLPGLEWRTMTGGVAEAENLQVICIGEAGRAQVRVLHWESGKPDGIINDQIRWSYDNLTCSSGLEVDGDGLVISMEEYYPYGGTAVWAARSHIETAYKTVRYSGKERDATGLYYYGFRYYQPWAGRWLSADPAGTVDGLNLYRMVRNNPLRLTDPDGMAPLDWLDLDTTNASRDIVKAIYQLNQIDGPHRGVRDTYQRMTESTGMILQETLNNEAVLKGIKQKDKEKKSRGMKFTNSKLKTYAAHAGVLNTLQPDPVYKDGFLNLPGSLGNKNTFPGVELIEDKVKPSLSQYHPDKLGKSQRWKPESSLGYYRVADTEAFITGIRSQYKSSGTDLHAVVEGRIRDHLLANNNVLPKMAGIAGLHAEVQALNYIISNPDIEGGNAERLNGSYIFTQRLVGDVNQDFPACYNCSGIISGLENVMTGRVNNDVRLKRRKSF
;
A
#
# COMPACT_ATOMS: atom_id res chain seq x y z
N MET A 1 -13.87 9.49 21.64
CA MET A 1 -14.86 9.47 20.53
C MET A 1 -16.28 9.33 21.09
N ASP A 2 -17.26 10.03 20.52
CA ASP A 2 -18.68 9.85 20.83
C ASP A 2 -19.27 8.71 19.99
N ILE A 3 -19.49 7.53 20.59
CA ILE A 3 -20.09 6.36 19.92
C ILE A 3 -21.49 6.69 19.36
N GLN A 4 -22.19 7.69 19.92
CA GLN A 4 -23.52 8.05 19.44
C GLN A 4 -23.52 8.45 17.96
N LEU A 5 -22.43 9.04 17.47
CA LEU A 5 -22.28 9.47 16.08
C LEU A 5 -22.45 8.31 15.09
N PHE A 6 -21.84 7.15 15.39
CA PHE A 6 -21.83 5.94 14.55
C PHE A 6 -22.91 4.92 14.97
N SER A 7 -23.56 5.15 16.10
CA SER A 7 -24.64 4.28 16.56
C SER A 7 -25.82 4.36 15.58
N LYS A 8 -26.37 3.22 15.17
CA LYS A 8 -27.53 3.16 14.26
C LYS A 8 -27.28 3.85 12.89
N THR A 9 -26.06 3.80 12.37
CA THR A 9 -25.74 4.16 10.98
C THR A 9 -25.27 2.90 10.21
N PRO A 10 -26.13 1.88 10.03
CA PRO A 10 -25.75 0.66 9.33
C PRO A 10 -25.56 0.92 7.83
N SER A 11 -24.67 0.19 7.18
CA SER A 11 -24.72 0.06 5.72
C SER A 11 -25.83 -0.94 5.37
N VAL A 12 -26.76 -0.54 4.51
CA VAL A 12 -27.90 -1.37 4.09
C VAL A 12 -27.86 -1.53 2.58
N THR A 13 -27.79 -2.77 2.11
CA THR A 13 -27.91 -3.11 0.69
C THR A 13 -29.30 -3.67 0.42
N VAL A 14 -29.97 -3.14 -0.60
CA VAL A 14 -31.32 -3.55 -1.04
C VAL A 14 -31.19 -4.37 -2.30
N PHE A 15 -31.79 -5.56 -2.28
CA PHE A 15 -31.79 -6.49 -3.41
C PHE A 15 -33.14 -6.52 -4.11
N ASP A 16 -33.15 -6.69 -5.43
CA ASP A 16 -34.36 -7.02 -6.19
C ASP A 16 -34.73 -8.52 -6.04
N ASN A 17 -35.81 -8.94 -6.70
CA ASN A 17 -36.27 -10.33 -6.70
C ASN A 17 -35.30 -11.32 -7.39
N ARG A 18 -34.27 -10.84 -8.08
CA ARG A 18 -33.20 -11.64 -8.70
C ARG A 18 -31.96 -11.72 -7.80
N GLY A 19 -31.93 -11.01 -6.67
CA GLY A 19 -30.78 -10.94 -5.77
C GLY A 19 -29.71 -9.94 -6.22
N LEU A 20 -30.04 -9.00 -7.11
CA LEU A 20 -29.11 -7.96 -7.58
C LEU A 20 -29.19 -6.73 -6.67
N SER A 21 -28.04 -6.14 -6.32
CA SER A 21 -27.94 -4.97 -5.44
C SER A 21 -28.43 -3.70 -6.14
N VAL A 22 -29.69 -3.33 -5.95
CA VAL A 22 -30.30 -2.16 -6.62
C VAL A 22 -30.10 -0.86 -5.85
N ARG A 23 -29.80 -0.92 -4.55
CA ARG A 23 -29.49 0.27 -3.75
C ARG A 23 -28.48 -0.04 -2.65
N ASP A 24 -27.56 0.88 -2.45
CA ASP A 24 -26.69 0.92 -1.28
C ASP A 24 -27.01 2.19 -0.48
N ILE A 25 -27.48 1.98 0.75
CA ILE A 25 -27.92 3.03 1.67
C ILE A 25 -26.87 3.18 2.76
N ALA A 26 -26.33 4.39 2.85
CA ALA A 26 -25.44 4.81 3.92
C ALA A 26 -26.07 5.98 4.69
N TYR A 27 -25.71 6.12 5.97
CA TYR A 27 -26.24 7.17 6.84
C TYR A 27 -25.13 8.10 7.28
N ARG A 28 -25.24 9.37 6.92
CA ARG A 28 -24.27 10.41 7.26
C ARG A 28 -24.78 11.26 8.43
N ARG A 29 -23.95 11.40 9.45
CA ARG A 29 -24.12 12.31 10.59
C ARG A 29 -22.85 13.10 10.79
N HIS A 30 -22.99 14.40 10.97
CA HIS A 30 -21.88 15.27 11.32
C HIS A 30 -21.67 15.29 12.84
N PRO A 31 -20.42 15.29 13.35
CA PRO A 31 -20.14 15.27 14.78
C PRO A 31 -20.60 16.54 15.54
N ASP A 32 -20.89 17.63 14.84
CA ASP A 32 -21.47 18.85 15.45
C ASP A 32 -23.01 18.85 15.43
N THR A 33 -23.62 17.97 14.64
CA THR A 33 -25.09 17.79 14.57
C THR A 33 -25.45 16.30 14.66
N PRO A 34 -25.05 15.57 15.71
CA PRO A 34 -25.18 14.11 15.79
C PRO A 34 -26.62 13.59 15.81
N LYS A 35 -27.62 14.48 15.93
CA LYS A 35 -29.05 14.16 15.84
C LYS A 35 -29.62 14.27 14.42
N VAL A 36 -28.90 14.95 13.51
CA VAL A 36 -29.29 15.08 12.11
C VAL A 36 -28.65 13.95 11.34
N THR A 37 -29.47 13.11 10.72
CA THR A 37 -29.02 12.00 9.89
C THR A 37 -29.49 12.23 8.47
N GLU A 38 -28.57 12.18 7.53
CA GLU A 38 -28.84 12.21 6.11
C GLU A 38 -28.75 10.80 5.54
N GLU A 39 -29.71 10.42 4.72
CA GLU A 39 -29.70 9.16 3.98
C GLU A 39 -29.01 9.37 2.63
N CYS A 40 -27.90 8.67 2.41
CA CYS A 40 -27.15 8.69 1.17
C CYS A 40 -27.45 7.39 0.40
N ILE A 41 -28.29 7.47 -0.63
CA ILE A 41 -28.75 6.31 -1.40
C ILE A 41 -28.06 6.29 -2.76
N THR A 42 -27.16 5.33 -2.95
CA THR A 42 -26.62 5.00 -4.28
C THR A 42 -27.60 4.06 -4.97
N TYR A 43 -27.94 4.32 -6.23
CA TYR A 43 -28.89 3.53 -7.00
C TYR A 43 -28.19 2.78 -8.14
N HIS A 44 -28.59 1.53 -8.35
CA HIS A 44 -28.11 0.69 -9.44
C HIS A 44 -29.30 0.12 -10.21
N GLN A 45 -29.25 0.22 -11.53
CA GLN A 45 -30.22 -0.41 -12.42
C GLN A 45 -29.55 -1.52 -13.19
N PHE A 46 -30.22 -2.66 -13.31
CA PHE A 46 -29.76 -3.80 -14.10
C PHE A 46 -30.69 -4.02 -15.29
N ASP A 47 -30.14 -4.48 -16.41
CA ASP A 47 -30.93 -4.88 -17.58
C ASP A 47 -31.71 -6.19 -17.30
N PHE A 48 -32.49 -6.65 -18.28
CA PHE A 48 -33.29 -7.88 -18.14
C PHE A 48 -32.43 -9.15 -18.01
N ARG A 49 -31.16 -9.11 -18.44
CA ARG A 49 -30.20 -10.22 -18.35
C ARG A 49 -29.48 -10.26 -16.99
N GLY A 50 -29.56 -9.17 -16.22
CA GLY A 50 -28.94 -9.02 -14.91
C GLY A 50 -27.59 -8.32 -14.94
N PHE A 51 -27.20 -7.68 -16.05
CA PHE A 51 -25.99 -6.88 -16.13
C PHE A 51 -26.26 -5.46 -15.65
N LEU A 52 -25.28 -4.85 -14.97
CA LEU A 52 -25.37 -3.47 -14.48
C LEU A 52 -25.53 -2.53 -15.68
N ALA A 53 -26.65 -1.83 -15.75
CA ALA A 53 -26.99 -0.93 -16.83
C ALA A 53 -26.76 0.53 -16.44
N GLN A 54 -27.06 0.91 -15.19
CA GLN A 54 -26.87 2.28 -14.71
C GLN A 54 -26.44 2.35 -13.25
N SER A 55 -25.71 3.40 -12.89
CA SER A 55 -25.39 3.74 -11.49
C SER A 55 -25.53 5.22 -11.24
N LEU A 56 -26.08 5.59 -10.07
CA LEU A 56 -26.33 6.95 -9.65
C LEU A 56 -25.86 7.15 -8.21
N ASP A 57 -25.06 8.19 -7.98
CA ASP A 57 -24.66 8.62 -6.65
C ASP A 57 -25.82 9.34 -5.94
N PRO A 58 -25.77 9.50 -4.61
CA PRO A 58 -26.88 10.10 -3.85
C PRO A 58 -27.28 11.51 -4.29
N ARG A 59 -26.34 12.31 -4.81
CA ARG A 59 -26.58 13.69 -5.22
C ARG A 59 -27.22 13.76 -6.59
N LEU A 60 -26.66 13.03 -7.56
CA LEU A 60 -27.15 13.03 -8.93
C LEU A 60 -28.44 12.23 -9.07
N ASN A 61 -28.66 11.21 -8.23
CA ASN A 61 -29.95 10.52 -8.13
C ASN A 61 -31.09 11.49 -7.77
N HIS A 62 -30.89 12.40 -6.80
CA HIS A 62 -31.89 13.42 -6.46
C HIS A 62 -32.19 14.38 -7.63
N LYS A 63 -31.26 14.52 -8.58
CA LYS A 63 -31.43 15.32 -9.80
C LYS A 63 -31.85 14.49 -11.02
N GLU A 64 -32.09 13.19 -10.84
CA GLU A 64 -32.39 12.23 -11.92
C GLU A 64 -31.31 12.21 -13.02
N VAL A 65 -30.05 12.47 -12.63
CA VAL A 65 -28.89 12.42 -13.53
C VAL A 65 -28.12 11.14 -13.28
N THR A 66 -27.90 10.36 -14.34
CA THR A 66 -27.19 9.08 -14.22
C THR A 66 -25.67 9.29 -14.25
N ASN A 67 -24.93 8.79 -13.25
CA ASN A 67 -23.46 8.89 -13.26
C ASN A 67 -22.85 8.06 -14.39
N PHE A 68 -23.27 6.80 -14.48
CA PHE A 68 -22.79 5.84 -15.46
C PHE A 68 -23.94 5.09 -16.11
N SER A 69 -23.94 4.99 -17.43
CA SER A 69 -24.74 4.02 -18.18
C SER A 69 -23.83 3.08 -18.95
N TYR A 70 -24.13 1.79 -18.95
CA TYR A 70 -23.33 0.76 -19.58
C TYR A 70 -24.16 0.01 -20.63
N LEU A 71 -23.57 -0.24 -21.78
CA LEU A 71 -24.04 -1.24 -22.73
C LEU A 71 -23.05 -2.40 -22.74
N THR A 72 -23.58 -3.61 -22.74
CA THR A 72 -22.79 -4.83 -22.71
C THR A 72 -23.02 -5.69 -23.95
N ASP A 73 -22.03 -6.51 -24.28
CA ASP A 73 -22.21 -7.62 -25.23
C ASP A 73 -23.14 -8.71 -24.66
N LEU A 74 -23.24 -9.86 -25.34
CA LEU A 74 -24.06 -10.99 -24.85
C LEU A 74 -23.50 -11.68 -23.59
N ASN A 75 -22.19 -11.55 -23.34
CA ASN A 75 -21.50 -12.15 -22.20
C ASN A 75 -21.44 -11.22 -20.97
N GLY A 76 -21.87 -9.97 -21.11
CA GLY A 76 -21.85 -8.99 -20.02
C GLY A 76 -20.61 -8.09 -20.01
N ASN A 77 -19.72 -8.20 -21.01
CA ASN A 77 -18.58 -7.30 -21.12
C ASN A 77 -19.06 -5.93 -21.55
N ILE A 78 -18.63 -4.87 -20.85
CA ILE A 78 -18.99 -3.49 -21.17
C ILE A 78 -18.32 -3.12 -22.51
N ILE A 79 -19.13 -2.78 -23.51
CA ILE A 79 -18.70 -2.31 -24.83
C ILE A 79 -18.80 -0.79 -24.96
N TYR A 80 -19.69 -0.17 -24.19
CA TYR A 80 -19.88 1.27 -24.23
C TYR A 80 -20.26 1.78 -22.84
N THR A 81 -19.59 2.85 -22.43
CA THR A 81 -19.82 3.53 -21.15
C THR A 81 -20.16 4.97 -21.44
N GLN A 82 -21.25 5.45 -20.84
CA GLN A 82 -21.54 6.88 -20.73
C GLN A 82 -21.24 7.30 -19.32
N SER A 83 -20.39 8.31 -19.15
CA SER A 83 -20.08 8.89 -17.85
C SER A 83 -20.27 10.40 -17.90
N VAL A 84 -20.97 10.95 -16.90
CA VAL A 84 -21.05 12.41 -16.72
C VAL A 84 -19.72 13.01 -16.31
N ASP A 85 -18.83 12.21 -15.70
CA ASP A 85 -17.52 12.64 -15.23
C ASP A 85 -16.46 12.44 -16.32
N ALA A 86 -16.34 11.21 -16.85
CA ALA A 86 -15.29 10.79 -17.78
C ALA A 86 -15.70 10.83 -19.28
N GLY A 87 -16.90 11.30 -19.60
CA GLY A 87 -17.43 11.29 -20.97
C GLY A 87 -17.80 9.88 -21.45
N ASN A 88 -17.96 9.73 -22.76
CA ASN A 88 -18.34 8.45 -23.36
C ASN A 88 -17.11 7.70 -23.89
N THR A 89 -17.14 6.38 -23.75
CA THR A 89 -16.10 5.47 -24.25
C THR A 89 -16.72 4.26 -24.92
N LEU A 90 -16.11 3.79 -26.01
CA LEU A 90 -16.48 2.57 -26.73
C LEU A 90 -15.26 1.63 -26.75
N VAL A 91 -15.45 0.36 -26.44
CA VAL A 91 -14.41 -0.68 -26.57
C VAL A 91 -15.00 -1.87 -27.32
N LEU A 92 -14.35 -2.25 -28.41
CA LEU A 92 -14.68 -3.42 -29.21
C LEU A 92 -13.55 -4.43 -29.07
N ASN A 93 -13.88 -5.58 -28.50
CA ASN A 93 -12.94 -6.68 -28.29
C ASN A 93 -13.08 -7.75 -29.37
N ASP A 94 -12.03 -8.52 -29.59
CA ASP A 94 -12.11 -9.77 -30.35
C ASP A 94 -12.72 -10.92 -29.54
N THR A 95 -12.79 -12.11 -30.13
CA THR A 95 -13.32 -13.32 -29.49
C THR A 95 -12.50 -13.81 -28.30
N GLU A 96 -11.25 -13.36 -28.15
CA GLU A 96 -10.37 -13.68 -27.01
C GLU A 96 -10.43 -12.61 -25.91
N GLY A 97 -11.26 -11.56 -26.09
CA GLY A 97 -11.42 -10.47 -25.13
C GLY A 97 -10.36 -9.38 -25.23
N ARG A 98 -9.51 -9.39 -26.27
CA ARG A 98 -8.49 -8.35 -26.49
C ARG A 98 -9.12 -7.14 -27.18
N SER A 99 -8.78 -5.94 -26.73
CA SER A 99 -9.22 -4.68 -27.36
C SER A 99 -8.72 -4.61 -28.80
N VAL A 100 -9.62 -4.43 -29.77
CA VAL A 100 -9.29 -4.18 -31.19
C VAL A 100 -9.44 -2.69 -31.50
N ILE A 101 -10.53 -2.09 -31.03
CA ILE A 101 -10.79 -0.65 -31.13
C ILE A 101 -11.20 -0.14 -29.75
N ALA A 102 -10.59 0.95 -29.31
CA ALA A 102 -11.04 1.73 -28.17
C ALA A 102 -11.22 3.18 -28.61
N MET A 103 -12.40 3.76 -28.41
CA MET A 103 -12.66 5.17 -28.64
C MET A 103 -12.94 5.87 -27.32
N THR A 104 -12.28 7.00 -27.09
CA THR A 104 -12.43 7.85 -25.90
C THR A 104 -12.71 9.29 -26.31
N ASN A 105 -12.95 10.16 -25.32
CA ASN A 105 -13.21 11.59 -25.54
C ASN A 105 -14.45 11.88 -26.42
N ILE A 106 -15.41 10.94 -26.43
CA ILE A 106 -16.68 11.11 -27.14
C ILE A 106 -17.54 12.05 -26.30
N SER A 107 -17.95 13.17 -26.89
CA SER A 107 -18.85 14.16 -26.29
C SER A 107 -20.30 13.87 -26.66
N ARG A 108 -21.22 14.62 -26.06
CA ARG A 108 -22.65 14.61 -26.43
C ARG A 108 -23.00 15.91 -27.11
N GLY A 109 -23.50 15.83 -28.33
CA GLY A 109 -24.03 16.97 -29.07
C GLY A 109 -25.38 17.46 -28.50
N GLU A 110 -25.79 18.65 -28.91
CA GLU A 110 -27.05 19.29 -28.48
C GLU A 110 -28.31 18.45 -28.76
N ASN A 111 -28.26 17.63 -29.80
CA ASN A 111 -29.34 16.70 -30.17
C ASN A 111 -29.37 15.41 -29.33
N GLY A 112 -28.49 15.29 -28.32
CA GLY A 112 -28.35 14.07 -27.52
C GLY A 112 -27.78 12.89 -28.30
N LYS A 113 -27.02 13.10 -29.37
CA LYS A 113 -26.22 12.07 -30.04
C LYS A 113 -24.76 12.20 -29.66
N ASP A 114 -24.00 11.14 -29.88
CA ASP A 114 -22.55 11.19 -29.72
C ASP A 114 -21.95 12.13 -30.76
N ASP A 115 -21.12 13.05 -30.29
CA ASP A 115 -20.29 13.91 -31.12
C ASP A 115 -18.87 13.34 -31.09
N LEU A 116 -18.41 12.94 -32.28
CA LEU A 116 -17.12 12.30 -32.48
C LEU A 116 -16.04 13.30 -32.91
N SER A 117 -16.34 14.60 -32.97
CA SER A 117 -15.42 15.64 -33.47
C SER A 117 -14.06 15.66 -32.74
N LEU A 118 -14.06 15.35 -31.44
CA LEU A 118 -12.85 15.27 -30.60
C LEU A 118 -12.51 13.84 -30.16
N ALA A 119 -13.21 12.84 -30.69
CA ALA A 119 -13.01 11.46 -30.29
C ALA A 119 -11.61 10.97 -30.68
N VAL A 120 -11.00 10.18 -29.80
CA VAL A 120 -9.70 9.57 -30.01
C VAL A 120 -9.89 8.08 -30.21
N THR A 121 -9.51 7.58 -31.38
CA THR A 121 -9.60 6.16 -31.72
C THR A 121 -8.23 5.52 -31.57
N ARG A 122 -8.14 4.50 -30.72
CA ARG A 122 -6.99 3.60 -30.62
C ARG A 122 -7.35 2.27 -31.28
N THR A 123 -6.54 1.85 -32.26
CA THR A 123 -6.67 0.56 -32.93
C THR A 123 -5.47 -0.30 -32.57
N PHE A 124 -5.73 -1.52 -32.11
CA PHE A 124 -4.71 -2.47 -31.70
C PHE A 124 -4.57 -3.56 -32.75
N GLN A 125 -3.34 -3.81 -33.18
CA GLN A 125 -3.00 -4.88 -34.11
C GLN A 125 -2.35 -6.03 -33.36
N TYR A 126 -2.73 -7.26 -33.69
CA TYR A 126 -2.19 -8.48 -33.11
C TYR A 126 -1.68 -9.40 -34.21
N GLU A 127 -0.85 -10.36 -33.83
CA GLU A 127 -0.47 -11.44 -34.74
C GLU A 127 -1.69 -12.24 -35.20
N ASN A 128 -1.78 -12.51 -36.51
CA ASN A 128 -2.85 -13.32 -37.08
C ASN A 128 -2.63 -14.81 -36.82
N ALA A 129 -3.70 -15.62 -36.90
CA ALA A 129 -3.60 -17.08 -36.87
C ALA A 129 -2.62 -17.58 -37.96
N PRO A 130 -1.77 -18.61 -37.68
CA PRO A 130 -1.74 -19.45 -36.48
C PRO A 130 -0.76 -18.97 -35.38
N LEU A 131 -0.31 -17.72 -35.40
CA LEU A 131 0.62 -17.19 -34.40
C LEU A 131 -0.08 -16.98 -33.04
N PRO A 132 0.68 -16.79 -31.94
CA PRO A 132 0.13 -16.70 -30.58
C PRO A 132 -0.74 -15.45 -30.27
N GLY A 133 -0.95 -14.56 -31.26
CA GLY A 133 -1.83 -13.40 -31.08
C GLY A 133 -1.24 -12.30 -30.19
N ARG A 134 0.09 -12.13 -30.19
CA ARG A 134 0.77 -11.08 -29.42
C ARG A 134 0.52 -9.69 -30.04
N PRO A 135 0.51 -8.60 -29.24
CA PRO A 135 0.31 -7.24 -29.78
C PRO A 135 1.47 -6.84 -30.68
N LEU A 136 1.17 -6.18 -31.80
CA LEU A 136 2.14 -5.73 -32.81
C LEU A 136 2.27 -4.22 -32.83
N SER A 137 1.15 -3.49 -32.80
CA SER A 137 1.16 -2.03 -32.79
C SER A 137 -0.13 -1.45 -32.22
N VAL A 138 -0.04 -0.18 -31.80
CA VAL A 138 -1.20 0.63 -31.44
C VAL A 138 -1.18 1.90 -32.28
N THR A 139 -2.27 2.12 -33.01
CA THR A 139 -2.49 3.33 -33.80
C THR A 139 -3.45 4.25 -33.05
N GLU A 140 -3.09 5.51 -32.90
CA GLU A 140 -3.93 6.56 -32.30
C GLU A 140 -4.34 7.58 -33.37
N GLN A 141 -5.62 7.95 -33.40
CA GLN A 141 -6.15 8.97 -34.29
C GLN A 141 -7.18 9.84 -33.57
N VAL A 142 -6.91 11.14 -33.48
CA VAL A 142 -7.95 12.14 -33.19
C VAL A 142 -8.79 12.31 -34.45
N ASN A 143 -10.11 12.31 -34.32
CA ASN A 143 -11.00 12.43 -35.48
C ASN A 143 -10.68 13.69 -36.30
N GLY A 144 -10.54 13.52 -37.63
CA GLY A 144 -10.14 14.60 -38.54
C GLY A 144 -8.63 14.85 -38.63
N GLU A 145 -7.82 14.24 -37.76
CA GLU A 145 -6.36 14.30 -37.83
C GLU A 145 -5.77 13.02 -38.46
N ASN A 146 -4.47 13.06 -38.79
CA ASN A 146 -3.75 11.90 -39.30
C ASN A 146 -3.57 10.85 -38.19
N ALA A 147 -3.81 9.59 -38.52
CA ALA A 147 -3.52 8.46 -37.65
C ALA A 147 -2.01 8.27 -37.49
N ARG A 148 -1.56 8.00 -36.26
CA ARG A 148 -0.14 7.77 -35.94
C ARG A 148 0.03 6.44 -35.22
N ILE A 149 1.08 5.71 -35.56
CA ILE A 149 1.45 4.50 -34.82
C ILE A 149 2.24 4.95 -33.59
N THR A 150 1.60 4.96 -32.42
CA THR A 150 2.21 5.45 -31.18
C THR A 150 3.02 4.38 -30.46
N GLU A 151 2.71 3.11 -30.72
CA GLU A 151 3.39 1.97 -30.12
C GLU A 151 3.67 0.87 -31.16
N HIS A 152 4.84 0.23 -31.06
CA HIS A 152 5.20 -0.95 -31.84
C HIS A 152 5.97 -1.96 -30.99
N PHE A 153 5.63 -3.24 -31.12
CA PHE A 153 6.25 -4.34 -30.38
C PHE A 153 7.02 -5.25 -31.33
N VAL A 154 8.25 -5.61 -30.98
CA VAL A 154 9.10 -6.53 -31.73
C VAL A 154 9.54 -7.65 -30.79
N TYR A 155 9.31 -8.89 -31.23
CA TYR A 155 9.59 -10.08 -30.44
C TYR A 155 10.84 -10.79 -30.94
N ALA A 156 11.62 -11.33 -30.01
CA ALA A 156 12.76 -12.17 -30.36
C ALA A 156 12.31 -13.50 -30.95
N GLY A 157 13.14 -13.98 -31.88
CA GLY A 157 13.04 -15.31 -32.47
C GLY A 157 13.56 -16.38 -31.50
N ASN A 158 14.19 -17.41 -32.06
CA ASN A 158 14.71 -18.55 -31.31
C ASN A 158 16.15 -18.93 -31.72
N THR A 159 16.92 -17.95 -32.18
CA THR A 159 18.33 -18.11 -32.52
C THR A 159 19.14 -18.54 -31.29
N PRO A 160 20.31 -19.19 -31.46
CA PRO A 160 21.17 -19.55 -30.34
C PRO A 160 21.52 -18.35 -29.43
N GLN A 161 21.75 -17.17 -30.01
CA GLN A 161 22.06 -15.94 -29.29
C GLN A 161 20.89 -15.49 -28.41
N GLU A 162 19.67 -15.45 -28.95
CA GLU A 162 18.46 -15.08 -28.19
C GLU A 162 18.18 -16.09 -27.07
N LYS A 163 18.38 -17.39 -27.33
CA LYS A 163 18.22 -18.45 -26.31
C LYS A 163 19.22 -18.30 -25.16
N ASN A 164 20.47 -17.97 -25.46
CA ASN A 164 21.50 -17.77 -24.44
C ASN A 164 21.22 -16.57 -23.51
N LEU A 165 20.34 -15.65 -23.94
CA LEU A 165 19.92 -14.46 -23.18
C LEU A 165 18.48 -14.61 -22.62
N ASN A 166 17.88 -15.79 -22.74
CA ASN A 166 16.49 -16.10 -22.38
C ASN A 166 15.44 -15.19 -23.07
N LEU A 167 15.73 -14.71 -24.27
CA LEU A 167 14.87 -13.78 -25.00
C LEU A 167 13.84 -14.48 -25.90
N ALA A 168 13.93 -15.79 -26.10
CA ALA A 168 13.08 -16.46 -27.07
C ALA A 168 11.58 -16.21 -26.80
N GLY A 169 10.89 -15.65 -27.79
CA GLY A 169 9.47 -15.28 -27.70
C GLY A 169 9.15 -14.02 -26.87
N GLN A 170 10.13 -13.41 -26.20
CA GLN A 170 9.97 -12.18 -25.41
C GLN A 170 9.85 -10.95 -26.31
N CYS A 171 9.18 -9.90 -25.83
CA CYS A 171 9.21 -8.59 -26.46
C CYS A 171 10.57 -7.93 -26.18
N VAL A 172 11.40 -7.80 -27.21
CA VAL A 172 12.77 -7.28 -27.10
C VAL A 172 12.89 -5.82 -27.49
N SER A 173 11.96 -5.30 -28.28
CA SER A 173 11.91 -3.87 -28.60
C SER A 173 10.47 -3.38 -28.52
N TYR A 174 10.26 -2.41 -27.64
CA TYR A 174 8.99 -1.72 -27.45
C TYR A 174 9.19 -0.25 -27.78
N TYR A 175 8.74 0.13 -28.97
CA TYR A 175 8.66 1.52 -29.38
C TYR A 175 7.39 2.12 -28.79
N ASP A 176 7.49 3.22 -28.08
CA ASP A 176 6.40 3.86 -27.36
C ASP A 176 6.31 5.37 -27.64
N ALA A 177 5.42 6.08 -26.94
CA ALA A 177 5.19 7.51 -27.13
C ALA A 177 6.42 8.41 -26.85
N ALA A 178 7.46 7.89 -26.21
CA ALA A 178 8.66 8.63 -25.85
C ALA A 178 9.96 8.05 -26.42
N GLY A 179 9.92 6.94 -27.16
CA GLY A 179 11.10 6.36 -27.82
C GLY A 179 11.08 4.84 -27.86
N LEU A 180 12.16 4.21 -27.42
CA LEU A 180 12.36 2.76 -27.45
C LEU A 180 12.81 2.24 -26.08
N ILE A 181 12.17 1.17 -25.62
CA ILE A 181 12.67 0.28 -24.57
C ILE A 181 13.15 -1.01 -25.23
N GLN A 182 14.40 -1.40 -24.96
CA GLN A 182 14.99 -2.63 -25.45
C GLN A 182 15.34 -3.54 -24.28
N THR A 183 14.89 -4.80 -24.31
CA THR A 183 15.25 -5.81 -23.31
C THR A 183 16.39 -6.67 -23.86
N ASP A 184 17.58 -6.54 -23.28
CA ASP A 184 18.80 -7.16 -23.80
C ASP A 184 19.04 -8.57 -23.21
N SER A 185 18.51 -8.86 -22.02
CA SER A 185 18.56 -10.20 -21.41
C SER A 185 17.54 -10.36 -20.29
N VAL A 186 17.19 -11.61 -19.99
CA VAL A 186 16.20 -11.98 -18.98
C VAL A 186 16.75 -13.13 -18.11
N SER A 187 16.37 -13.18 -16.83
CA SER A 187 16.71 -14.26 -15.91
C SER A 187 15.94 -15.54 -16.25
N LEU A 188 16.35 -16.67 -15.68
CA LEU A 188 15.58 -17.91 -15.82
C LEU A 188 14.16 -17.78 -15.25
N THR A 189 13.94 -16.87 -14.30
CA THR A 189 12.63 -16.60 -13.68
C THR A 189 11.79 -15.57 -14.43
N GLY A 190 12.26 -15.07 -15.58
CA GLY A 190 11.54 -14.09 -16.40
C GLY A 190 11.75 -12.62 -16.01
N LYS A 191 12.73 -12.32 -15.14
CA LYS A 191 13.06 -10.94 -14.74
C LYS A 191 14.03 -10.30 -15.74
N PRO A 192 13.75 -9.10 -16.29
CA PRO A 192 14.73 -8.39 -17.12
C PRO A 192 16.04 -8.15 -16.37
N LEU A 193 17.17 -8.49 -16.99
CA LEU A 193 18.51 -8.32 -16.43
C LEU A 193 19.28 -7.15 -17.07
N SER A 194 18.90 -6.74 -18.27
CA SER A 194 19.43 -5.53 -18.92
C SER A 194 18.32 -4.91 -19.76
N VAL A 195 18.02 -3.64 -19.50
CA VAL A 195 17.01 -2.87 -20.21
C VAL A 195 17.59 -1.52 -20.61
N SER A 196 17.51 -1.22 -21.90
CA SER A 196 18.03 0.00 -22.50
C SER A 196 16.90 0.92 -22.95
N ARG A 197 16.94 2.20 -22.58
CA ARG A 197 16.03 3.24 -23.05
C ARG A 197 16.73 4.16 -24.05
N LYS A 198 16.09 4.41 -25.20
CA LYS A 198 16.45 5.51 -26.13
C LYS A 198 15.26 6.43 -26.28
N LEU A 199 15.47 7.73 -26.25
CA LEU A 199 14.40 8.72 -26.35
C LEU A 199 14.16 9.11 -27.81
N LEU A 200 12.99 9.69 -28.12
CA LEU A 200 12.81 10.39 -29.40
C LEU A 200 13.80 11.57 -29.52
N LYS A 201 14.25 11.85 -30.75
CA LYS A 201 14.99 13.10 -31.04
C LYS A 201 14.13 14.31 -30.67
N ASN A 202 14.75 15.32 -30.08
CA ASN A 202 14.09 16.57 -29.70
C ASN A 202 12.82 16.33 -28.86
N LEU A 203 12.83 15.31 -27.99
CA LEU A 203 11.70 14.97 -27.10
C LEU A 203 11.23 16.17 -26.25
N ASP A 204 12.12 17.13 -26.04
CA ASP A 204 11.86 18.38 -25.32
C ASP A 204 10.87 19.30 -26.05
N ASP A 205 10.75 19.21 -27.38
CA ASP A 205 9.70 19.89 -28.13
C ASP A 205 8.39 19.08 -28.05
N THR A 206 7.39 19.64 -27.36
CA THR A 206 6.07 19.03 -27.19
C THR A 206 5.28 18.83 -28.48
N ASN A 207 5.71 19.46 -29.59
CA ASN A 207 5.11 19.26 -30.92
C ASN A 207 5.65 18.00 -31.61
N ILE A 208 6.80 17.48 -31.20
CA ILE A 208 7.36 16.23 -31.73
C ILE A 208 6.67 15.07 -31.06
N LEU A 209 5.92 14.28 -31.84
CA LEU A 209 5.10 13.17 -31.37
C LEU A 209 5.57 11.88 -32.02
N ALA A 210 5.45 10.75 -31.31
CA ALA A 210 5.82 9.44 -31.84
C ALA A 210 4.91 9.06 -33.02
N ASP A 211 5.53 8.58 -34.10
CA ASP A 211 4.82 8.00 -35.24
C ASP A 211 5.68 6.94 -35.94
N TRP A 212 5.52 5.68 -35.52
CA TRP A 212 6.31 4.53 -35.93
C TRP A 212 5.74 3.87 -37.21
N GLN A 213 5.53 4.66 -38.26
CA GLN A 213 4.92 4.19 -39.52
C GLN A 213 5.73 3.07 -40.20
N GLY A 214 5.04 2.20 -40.93
CA GLY A 214 5.66 1.12 -41.71
C GLY A 214 6.02 -0.10 -40.85
N ASN A 215 7.02 -0.88 -41.29
CA ASN A 215 7.51 -2.10 -40.62
C ASN A 215 9.05 -2.17 -40.64
N ASP A 216 9.75 -1.05 -40.86
CA ASP A 216 11.21 -1.00 -40.92
C ASP A 216 11.80 -0.38 -39.65
N THR A 217 12.41 -1.23 -38.83
CA THR A 217 13.09 -0.81 -37.60
C THR A 217 14.22 0.20 -37.85
N SER A 218 14.85 0.19 -39.02
CA SER A 218 15.93 1.13 -39.36
C SER A 218 15.41 2.56 -39.52
N ALA A 219 14.24 2.70 -40.14
CA ALA A 219 13.53 3.97 -40.25
C ALA A 219 13.13 4.50 -38.87
N TRP A 220 12.56 3.65 -38.01
CA TRP A 220 12.20 4.03 -36.63
C TRP A 220 13.41 4.43 -35.80
N ASN A 221 14.49 3.65 -35.86
CA ASN A 221 15.72 3.95 -35.13
C ASN A 221 16.34 5.29 -35.54
N SER A 222 16.08 5.76 -36.76
CA SER A 222 16.53 7.08 -37.22
C SER A 222 15.80 8.25 -36.55
N LEU A 223 14.64 8.00 -35.90
CA LEU A 223 13.89 8.98 -35.10
C LEU A 223 14.35 9.05 -33.63
N LEU A 224 15.18 8.10 -33.18
CA LEU A 224 15.68 8.04 -31.81
C LEU A 224 16.93 8.90 -31.63
N ALA A 225 17.09 9.46 -30.44
CA ALA A 225 18.31 10.12 -29.99
C ALA A 225 19.48 9.12 -29.91
N THR A 226 20.69 9.64 -29.89
CA THR A 226 21.92 8.84 -29.88
C THR A 226 22.21 8.20 -28.53
N GLU A 227 21.76 8.85 -27.46
CA GLU A 227 21.99 8.44 -26.08
C GLU A 227 21.21 7.17 -25.74
N ILE A 228 21.86 6.27 -25.00
CA ILE A 228 21.30 4.99 -24.56
C ILE A 228 21.44 4.91 -23.04
N TYR A 229 20.31 4.79 -22.35
CA TYR A 229 20.25 4.71 -20.90
C TYR A 229 19.99 3.25 -20.48
N THR A 230 21.04 2.54 -20.08
CA THR A 230 20.96 1.10 -19.78
C THR A 230 20.90 0.85 -18.29
N THR A 231 19.87 0.15 -17.82
CA THR A 231 19.77 -0.35 -16.45
C THR A 231 20.08 -1.85 -16.43
N VAL A 232 20.98 -2.28 -15.54
CA VAL A 232 21.37 -3.69 -15.39
C VAL A 232 20.96 -4.20 -14.03
N THR A 233 20.33 -5.36 -13.96
CA THR A 233 19.85 -5.99 -12.75
C THR A 233 20.47 -7.38 -12.58
N ARG A 234 20.78 -7.76 -11.35
CA ARG A 234 21.09 -9.16 -10.99
C ARG A 234 20.06 -9.65 -10.01
N THR A 235 19.62 -10.88 -10.19
CA THR A 235 18.67 -11.54 -9.28
C THR A 235 19.28 -12.76 -8.63
N ASP A 236 18.71 -13.18 -7.52
CA ASP A 236 18.94 -14.52 -6.98
C ASP A 236 18.22 -15.60 -7.83
N ALA A 237 18.28 -16.85 -7.37
CA ALA A 237 17.64 -17.99 -8.03
C ALA A 237 16.10 -17.96 -7.96
N ALA A 238 15.50 -17.20 -7.03
CA ALA A 238 14.06 -17.01 -6.90
C ALA A 238 13.53 -15.81 -7.71
N GLY A 239 14.43 -14.98 -8.26
CA GLY A 239 14.10 -13.77 -9.01
C GLY A 239 14.01 -12.51 -8.15
N ALA A 240 14.44 -12.53 -6.88
CA ALA A 240 14.57 -11.34 -6.07
C ALA A 240 15.78 -10.53 -6.53
N VAL A 241 15.64 -9.21 -6.63
CA VAL A 241 16.71 -8.31 -7.12
C VAL A 241 17.79 -8.18 -6.04
N LEU A 242 19.04 -8.42 -6.42
CA LEU A 242 20.22 -8.30 -5.54
C LEU A 242 21.01 -7.03 -5.82
N THR A 243 21.15 -6.66 -7.10
CA THR A 243 21.82 -5.43 -7.51
C THR A 243 21.12 -4.77 -8.69
N THR A 244 21.14 -3.45 -8.73
CA THR A 244 20.74 -2.64 -9.88
C THR A 244 21.83 -1.63 -10.18
N ILE A 245 22.28 -1.55 -11.42
CA ILE A 245 23.17 -0.50 -11.93
C ILE A 245 22.32 0.41 -12.81
N ASP A 246 22.25 1.68 -12.46
CA ASP A 246 21.50 2.68 -13.22
C ASP A 246 22.20 3.08 -14.54
N ALA A 247 21.55 3.95 -15.30
CA ALA A 247 22.01 4.39 -16.63
C ALA A 247 23.37 5.12 -16.65
N VAL A 248 23.87 5.59 -15.50
CA VAL A 248 25.14 6.33 -15.41
C VAL A 248 26.24 5.53 -14.68
N GLY A 249 25.89 4.39 -14.10
CA GLY A 249 26.83 3.44 -13.51
C GLY A 249 26.83 3.41 -11.98
N ASN A 250 25.84 4.00 -11.31
CA ASN A 250 25.70 3.85 -9.86
C ASN A 250 25.05 2.50 -9.54
N GLN A 251 25.63 1.76 -8.60
CA GLN A 251 25.17 0.44 -8.21
C GLN A 251 24.45 0.47 -6.86
N GLN A 252 23.20 0.02 -6.83
CA GLN A 252 22.49 -0.32 -5.61
C GLN A 252 22.63 -1.83 -5.36
N ARG A 253 22.86 -2.21 -4.10
CA ARG A 253 22.94 -3.61 -3.67
C ARG A 253 22.09 -3.81 -2.43
N VAL A 254 21.42 -4.95 -2.34
CA VAL A 254 20.57 -5.31 -1.20
C VAL A 254 20.93 -6.69 -0.66
N ALA A 255 20.55 -6.94 0.59
CA ALA A 255 20.62 -8.24 1.22
C ALA A 255 19.28 -8.55 1.89
N PHE A 256 18.85 -9.81 1.81
CA PHE A 256 17.64 -10.29 2.44
C PHE A 256 17.97 -11.21 3.63
N ASP A 257 17.09 -11.25 4.62
CA ASP A 257 17.13 -12.23 5.68
C ASP A 257 16.61 -13.60 5.20
N ILE A 258 16.59 -14.59 6.11
CA ILE A 258 16.14 -15.95 5.80
C ILE A 258 14.65 -16.04 5.40
N ALA A 259 13.85 -15.02 5.75
CA ALA A 259 12.44 -14.91 5.37
C ALA A 259 12.24 -14.18 4.02
N GLY A 260 13.32 -13.72 3.38
CA GLY A 260 13.27 -12.95 2.14
C GLY A 260 12.93 -11.47 2.34
N GLN A 261 13.03 -10.95 3.57
CA GLN A 261 12.76 -9.54 3.88
C GLN A 261 14.06 -8.73 3.83
N LEU A 262 13.98 -7.45 3.47
CA LEU A 262 15.16 -6.58 3.34
C LEU A 262 15.88 -6.46 4.69
N SER A 263 17.17 -6.80 4.73
CA SER A 263 17.99 -6.75 5.95
C SER A 263 18.99 -5.59 5.95
N ALA A 264 19.51 -5.23 4.76
CA ALA A 264 20.48 -4.16 4.57
C ALA A 264 20.54 -3.74 3.09
N SER A 265 21.00 -2.51 2.83
CA SER A 265 21.19 -1.97 1.49
C SER A 265 22.37 -1.00 1.40
N TRP A 266 22.96 -0.92 0.21
CA TRP A 266 24.17 -0.16 -0.08
C TRP A 266 24.07 0.55 -1.43
N LEU A 267 24.81 1.64 -1.57
CA LEU A 267 25.00 2.39 -2.81
C LEU A 267 26.49 2.51 -3.12
N THR A 268 26.88 2.28 -4.36
CA THR A 268 28.20 2.64 -4.88
C THR A 268 27.99 3.64 -6.02
N LEU A 269 28.37 4.90 -5.80
CA LEU A 269 28.40 5.88 -6.89
C LEU A 269 29.45 5.47 -7.93
N LYS A 270 29.25 5.86 -9.18
CA LYS A 270 30.17 5.55 -10.28
C LYS A 270 31.61 5.97 -9.93
N GLY A 271 32.52 5.00 -9.85
CA GLY A 271 33.94 5.23 -9.49
C GLY A 271 34.18 5.56 -8.01
N GLY A 272 33.13 5.60 -7.18
CA GLY A 272 33.19 5.82 -5.75
C GLY A 272 33.40 4.55 -4.93
N GLN A 273 33.31 4.69 -3.61
CA GLN A 273 33.30 3.57 -2.67
C GLN A 273 31.87 3.20 -2.29
N GLU A 274 31.68 1.95 -1.87
CA GLU A 274 30.38 1.49 -1.39
C GLU A 274 30.03 2.15 -0.05
N GLN A 275 28.83 2.73 0.01
CA GLN A 275 28.25 3.40 1.16
C GLN A 275 27.05 2.61 1.68
N VAL A 276 26.92 2.52 3.00
CA VAL A 276 25.77 1.88 3.64
C VAL A 276 24.57 2.82 3.55
N ILE A 277 23.41 2.32 3.14
CA ILE A 277 22.14 3.05 3.17
C ILE A 277 21.29 2.58 4.34
N ILE A 278 21.02 1.27 4.40
CA ILE A 278 20.44 0.59 5.56
C ILE A 278 21.50 -0.35 6.11
N LYS A 279 21.89 -0.10 7.36
CA LYS A 279 22.84 -0.95 8.08
C LYS A 279 22.19 -2.20 8.65
N VAL A 280 20.99 -2.04 9.21
CA VAL A 280 20.17 -3.15 9.70
C VAL A 280 18.69 -2.77 9.67
N LEU A 281 17.86 -3.73 9.30
CA LEU A 281 16.41 -3.67 9.39
C LEU A 281 15.90 -4.96 10.06
N THR A 282 14.99 -4.81 11.02
CA THR A 282 14.43 -5.91 11.82
C THR A 282 12.92 -5.87 11.80
N TYR A 283 12.28 -7.03 11.97
CA TYR A 283 10.85 -7.20 11.80
C TYR A 283 10.20 -7.94 12.96
N SER A 284 8.90 -7.70 13.13
CA SER A 284 8.04 -8.47 14.02
C SER A 284 7.73 -9.83 13.41
N ALA A 285 7.20 -10.76 14.22
CA ALA A 285 6.73 -12.05 13.72
C ALA A 285 5.59 -11.92 12.67
N ALA A 286 4.92 -10.76 12.60
CA ALA A 286 3.89 -10.45 11.61
C ALA A 286 4.46 -9.83 10.32
N GLY A 287 5.78 -9.65 10.21
CA GLY A 287 6.45 -9.04 9.05
C GLY A 287 6.47 -7.51 9.06
N GLN A 288 6.11 -6.87 10.18
CA GLN A 288 6.11 -5.41 10.31
C GLN A 288 7.49 -4.91 10.75
N LYS A 289 7.97 -3.78 10.24
CA LYS A 289 9.28 -3.21 10.62
C LYS A 289 9.30 -2.88 12.12
N LEU A 290 10.34 -3.26 12.86
CA LEU A 290 10.51 -2.90 14.29
C LEU A 290 11.57 -1.83 14.51
N ARG A 291 12.72 -1.98 13.85
CA ARG A 291 13.86 -1.06 13.96
C ARG A 291 14.66 -1.03 12.68
N GLU A 292 14.99 0.18 12.24
CA GLU A 292 15.83 0.50 11.08
C GLU A 292 17.00 1.37 11.54
N GLU A 293 18.21 1.09 11.06
CA GLU A 293 19.39 1.93 11.27
C GLU A 293 19.98 2.34 9.91
N GLY A 294 20.01 3.65 9.66
CA GLY A 294 20.57 4.22 8.44
C GLY A 294 22.10 4.21 8.46
N GLY A 295 22.71 4.33 7.27
CA GLY A 295 24.16 4.49 7.13
C GLY A 295 24.72 5.75 7.78
N ASN A 296 23.89 6.77 7.99
CA ASN A 296 24.21 7.98 8.74
C ASN A 296 24.15 7.77 10.28
N GLY A 297 23.80 6.58 10.77
CA GLY A 297 23.69 6.27 12.20
C GLY A 297 22.37 6.66 12.87
N VAL A 298 21.44 7.29 12.14
CA VAL A 298 20.08 7.58 12.62
C VAL A 298 19.28 6.28 12.70
N VAL A 299 18.51 6.15 13.79
CA VAL A 299 17.71 4.95 14.08
C VAL A 299 16.24 5.33 14.09
N THR A 300 15.42 4.56 13.36
CA THR A 300 13.96 4.63 13.45
C THR A 300 13.42 3.37 14.12
N THR A 301 12.50 3.54 15.07
CA THR A 301 11.80 2.44 15.76
C THR A 301 10.30 2.59 15.60
N TYR A 302 9.63 1.45 15.45
CA TYR A 302 8.19 1.37 15.24
C TYR A 302 7.54 0.65 16.40
N THR A 303 6.39 1.15 16.84
CA THR A 303 5.61 0.53 17.91
C THR A 303 4.21 0.27 17.39
N TYR A 304 3.69 -0.94 17.63
CA TYR A 304 2.36 -1.35 17.19
C TYR A 304 1.46 -1.66 18.39
N GLU A 305 0.16 -1.41 18.24
CA GLU A 305 -0.86 -1.85 19.19
C GLU A 305 -1.00 -3.37 19.09
N ALA A 306 -0.84 -4.09 20.20
CA ALA A 306 -0.80 -5.56 20.18
C ALA A 306 -2.11 -6.18 19.64
N GLU A 307 -3.26 -5.58 19.97
CA GLU A 307 -4.57 -6.13 19.64
C GLU A 307 -4.96 -5.90 18.17
N THR A 308 -4.53 -4.80 17.56
CA THR A 308 -4.94 -4.43 16.19
C THR A 308 -3.80 -4.45 15.20
N GLN A 309 -2.56 -4.59 15.68
CA GLN A 309 -1.31 -4.45 14.94
C GLN A 309 -1.18 -3.08 14.24
N ARG A 310 -1.93 -2.06 14.71
CA ARG A 310 -1.86 -0.70 14.15
C ARG A 310 -0.60 0.01 14.62
N LEU A 311 0.04 0.77 13.74
CA LEU A 311 1.25 1.53 14.03
C LEU A 311 0.92 2.69 14.98
N ILE A 312 1.30 2.60 16.25
CA ILE A 312 1.03 3.65 17.25
C ILE A 312 2.22 4.56 17.51
N GLY A 313 3.41 4.24 16.98
CA GLY A 313 4.62 5.04 17.18
C GLY A 313 5.63 4.94 16.06
N ILE A 314 6.17 6.08 15.63
CA ILE A 314 7.36 6.20 14.79
C ILE A 314 8.34 7.13 15.50
N LYS A 315 9.48 6.60 15.97
CA LYS A 315 10.50 7.39 16.63
C LYS A 315 11.81 7.33 15.86
N THR A 316 12.26 8.48 15.36
CA THR A 316 13.54 8.66 14.64
C THR A 316 14.50 9.47 15.49
N GLU A 317 15.69 8.94 15.77
CA GLU A 317 16.65 9.56 16.66
C GLU A 317 18.11 9.33 16.25
N ARG A 318 18.98 10.26 16.65
CA ARG A 318 20.40 9.98 16.81
C ARG A 318 20.60 9.31 18.17
N PRO A 319 20.98 8.03 18.23
CA PRO A 319 21.16 7.32 19.48
C PRO A 319 22.36 7.84 20.29
N ASN A 320 22.46 7.42 21.54
CA ASN A 320 23.65 7.66 22.36
C ASN A 320 24.91 7.12 21.67
N GLY A 321 25.95 7.96 21.57
CA GLY A 321 27.19 7.65 20.87
C GLY A 321 27.24 8.06 19.39
N HIS A 322 26.16 8.60 18.83
CA HIS A 322 26.18 9.18 17.48
C HIS A 322 27.17 10.36 17.39
N ALA A 323 27.94 10.46 16.30
CA ALA A 323 29.00 11.47 16.13
C ALA A 323 28.48 12.92 16.26
N ALA A 324 27.32 13.23 15.67
CA ALA A 324 26.62 14.51 15.82
C ALA A 324 25.83 14.69 17.16
N GLY A 325 26.03 13.82 18.15
CA GLY A 325 25.38 13.87 19.46
C GLY A 325 23.96 13.29 19.48
N ALA A 326 23.57 12.74 20.63
CA ALA A 326 22.26 12.11 20.82
C ALA A 326 21.12 13.14 20.76
N LYS A 327 20.07 12.86 20.00
CA LYS A 327 18.88 13.72 19.89
C LYS A 327 17.72 12.95 19.26
N VAL A 328 16.54 13.04 19.85
CA VAL A 328 15.29 12.63 19.20
C VAL A 328 14.90 13.68 18.16
N LEU A 329 14.71 13.25 16.90
CA LEU A 329 14.44 14.15 15.77
C LEU A 329 12.96 14.17 15.40
N GLN A 330 12.27 13.04 15.63
CA GLN A 330 10.85 12.87 15.37
C GLN A 330 10.34 11.77 16.31
N ASP A 331 9.21 11.99 16.98
CA ASP A 331 8.56 10.98 17.82
C ASP A 331 7.04 11.07 17.63
N LEU A 332 6.56 10.48 16.53
CA LEU A 332 5.15 10.51 16.16
C LEU A 332 4.36 9.46 16.94
N ARG A 333 3.28 9.88 17.60
CA ARG A 333 2.35 8.98 18.31
C ARG A 333 0.95 9.10 17.75
N TYR A 334 0.32 7.96 17.50
CA TYR A 334 -1.00 7.89 16.86
C TYR A 334 -2.06 7.39 17.84
N GLU A 335 -3.19 8.07 17.86
CA GLU A 335 -4.42 7.54 18.45
C GLU A 335 -5.44 7.23 17.34
N TYR A 336 -6.15 6.13 17.49
CA TYR A 336 -7.12 5.65 16.51
C TYR A 336 -8.52 5.56 17.11
N ASP A 337 -9.52 5.69 16.25
CA ASP A 337 -10.84 5.17 16.55
C ASP A 337 -10.89 3.64 16.34
N PRO A 338 -11.98 2.96 16.76
CA PRO A 338 -12.06 1.50 16.65
C PRO A 338 -11.92 0.96 15.22
N VAL A 339 -12.33 1.71 14.20
CA VAL A 339 -12.23 1.28 12.81
C VAL A 339 -10.89 1.62 12.16
N GLY A 340 -10.04 2.42 12.82
CA GLY A 340 -8.67 2.73 12.41
C GLY A 340 -8.48 4.12 11.81
N ASN A 341 -9.43 5.05 11.97
CA ASN A 341 -9.19 6.44 11.59
C ASN A 341 -8.33 7.15 12.64
N VAL A 342 -7.40 7.98 12.19
CA VAL A 342 -6.46 8.71 13.06
C VAL A 342 -7.20 9.83 13.79
N LEU A 343 -7.29 9.77 15.11
CA LEU A 343 -7.90 10.81 15.95
C LEU A 343 -6.91 11.92 16.28
N SER A 344 -5.65 11.57 16.52
CA SER A 344 -4.58 12.52 16.79
C SER A 344 -3.21 12.00 16.39
N ILE A 345 -2.31 12.95 16.14
CA ILE A 345 -0.88 12.71 15.95
C ILE A 345 -0.14 13.71 16.84
N THR A 346 0.68 13.23 17.78
CA THR A 346 1.62 14.10 18.51
C THR A 346 3.03 13.90 17.99
N ASN A 347 3.87 14.93 18.07
CA ASN A 347 5.31 14.82 17.88
C ASN A 347 6.05 15.19 19.17
N ASP A 348 6.40 14.18 19.97
CA ASP A 348 6.99 14.36 21.31
C ASP A 348 8.48 14.78 21.25
N ALA A 349 9.08 14.80 20.05
CA ALA A 349 10.40 15.36 19.82
C ALA A 349 10.41 16.91 19.81
N GLU A 350 9.24 17.53 19.68
CA GLU A 350 9.06 18.98 19.59
C GLU A 350 8.52 19.55 20.91
N GLU A 351 9.00 20.73 21.28
CA GLU A 351 8.55 21.39 22.51
C GLU A 351 7.19 22.08 22.34
N THR A 352 6.40 22.10 23.42
CA THR A 352 5.25 23.00 23.52
C THR A 352 5.73 24.45 23.60
N ARG A 353 5.22 25.30 22.73
CA ARG A 353 5.60 26.72 22.64
C ARG A 353 4.45 27.62 23.09
N PHE A 354 4.76 28.87 23.40
CA PHE A 354 3.78 29.89 23.77
C PHE A 354 3.97 31.14 22.91
N TRP A 355 2.92 31.57 22.21
CA TRP A 355 2.97 32.73 21.32
C TRP A 355 1.63 33.47 21.29
N ARG A 356 1.64 34.81 21.40
CA ARG A 356 0.42 35.66 21.50
C ARG A 356 -0.65 35.10 22.47
N ASN A 357 -0.24 34.68 23.66
CA ASN A 357 -1.08 34.04 24.70
C ASN A 357 -1.74 32.71 24.28
N GLN A 358 -1.24 32.07 23.23
CA GLN A 358 -1.64 30.74 22.79
C GLN A 358 -0.61 29.70 23.25
N LYS A 359 -1.08 28.58 23.80
CA LYS A 359 -0.29 27.36 23.96
C LYS A 359 -0.31 26.60 22.63
N VAL A 360 0.85 26.44 22.01
CA VAL A 360 1.03 25.76 20.72
C VAL A 360 1.73 24.43 20.97
N VAL A 361 0.97 23.35 20.89
CA VAL A 361 1.43 21.97 21.11
C VAL A 361 1.71 21.33 19.75
N PRO A 362 2.76 20.51 19.59
CA PRO A 362 3.00 19.71 18.39
C PRO A 362 2.01 18.54 18.30
N GLU A 363 0.72 18.87 18.20
CA GLU A 363 -0.39 17.93 18.17
C GLU A 363 -1.35 18.33 17.05
N ASN A 364 -1.68 17.36 16.20
CA ASN A 364 -2.80 17.44 15.29
C ASN A 364 -3.95 16.60 15.83
N ALA A 365 -5.17 17.11 15.72
CA ALA A 365 -6.38 16.40 16.12
C ALA A 365 -7.43 16.44 15.01
N TYR A 366 -8.18 15.35 14.87
CA TYR A 366 -9.05 15.11 13.72
C TYR A 366 -10.42 14.59 14.14
N ARG A 367 -11.45 14.95 13.36
CA ARG A 367 -12.81 14.45 13.56
C ARG A 367 -13.42 14.08 12.22
N TYR A 368 -14.21 13.02 12.24
CA TYR A 368 -14.84 12.44 11.06
C TYR A 368 -16.37 12.46 11.18
N ASP A 369 -17.06 12.42 10.04
CA ASP A 369 -18.48 12.07 10.00
C ASP A 369 -18.70 10.55 10.12
N SER A 370 -19.96 10.11 10.16
CA SER A 370 -20.29 8.68 10.24
C SER A 370 -19.96 7.87 8.99
N LEU A 371 -19.54 8.51 7.89
CA LEU A 371 -19.00 7.85 6.69
C LEU A 371 -17.46 7.84 6.68
N TYR A 372 -16.83 8.23 7.80
CA TYR A 372 -15.38 8.32 7.97
C TYR A 372 -14.69 9.34 7.06
N GLN A 373 -15.42 10.38 6.63
CA GLN A 373 -14.86 11.53 5.91
C GLN A 373 -14.33 12.56 6.92
N LEU A 374 -13.16 13.14 6.66
CA LEU A 374 -12.54 14.13 7.55
C LEU A 374 -13.32 15.44 7.55
N VAL A 375 -13.97 15.82 8.66
CA VAL A 375 -14.76 17.05 8.72
C VAL A 375 -14.09 18.19 9.49
N SER A 376 -13.12 17.87 10.34
CA SER A 376 -12.36 18.86 11.10
C SER A 376 -10.93 18.40 11.37
N ALA A 377 -9.99 19.34 11.30
CA ALA A 377 -8.60 19.15 11.67
C ALA A 377 -8.07 20.39 12.40
N SER A 378 -7.34 20.19 13.49
CA SER A 378 -6.55 21.24 14.14
C SER A 378 -5.07 20.87 14.18
N GLY A 379 -4.22 21.86 14.35
CA GLY A 379 -2.77 21.69 14.42
C GLY A 379 -2.07 23.03 14.58
N ARG A 380 -0.80 23.08 14.21
CA ARG A 380 0.01 24.30 14.17
C ARG A 380 0.41 24.66 12.74
N GLU A 381 0.62 25.94 12.50
CA GLU A 381 1.14 26.49 11.24
C GLU A 381 2.15 27.58 11.53
N VAL A 382 2.98 27.94 10.54
CA VAL A 382 3.82 29.13 10.64
C VAL A 382 2.96 30.39 10.67
N ALA A 383 3.33 31.36 11.51
CA ALA A 383 2.54 32.57 11.73
C ALA A 383 2.35 33.41 10.45
N GLY A 384 3.23 33.25 9.46
CA GLY A 384 3.15 33.88 8.13
C GLY A 384 2.63 32.96 7.01
N ALA A 385 1.94 31.86 7.32
CA ALA A 385 1.53 30.87 6.30
C ALA A 385 0.63 31.47 5.20
N GLY A 386 -0.18 32.48 5.54
CA GLY A 386 -1.12 33.11 4.62
C GLY A 386 -2.23 32.17 4.15
N GLN A 387 -2.91 32.56 3.07
CA GLN A 387 -3.93 31.74 2.43
C GLN A 387 -3.27 30.66 1.57
N GLN A 388 -3.67 29.40 1.75
CA GLN A 388 -3.17 28.31 0.93
C GLN A 388 -3.58 28.47 -0.54
N GLY A 389 -2.61 28.38 -1.45
CA GLY A 389 -2.81 28.34 -2.89
C GLY A 389 -1.93 27.27 -3.56
N SER A 390 -1.56 27.52 -4.82
CA SER A 390 -0.60 26.70 -5.57
C SER A 390 0.84 26.87 -5.11
N ASP A 391 1.18 28.00 -4.49
CA ASP A 391 2.54 28.28 -4.04
C ASP A 391 2.83 27.67 -2.67
N LEU A 392 4.10 27.41 -2.39
CA LEU A 392 4.56 27.05 -1.05
C LEU A 392 4.67 28.33 -0.21
N PRO A 393 4.41 28.25 1.11
CA PRO A 393 4.80 29.32 2.02
C PRO A 393 6.33 29.47 2.02
N SER A 394 6.83 30.67 2.36
CA SER A 394 8.28 30.86 2.53
C SER A 394 8.83 29.96 3.65
N PRO A 395 9.97 29.28 3.42
CA PRO A 395 10.56 28.43 4.45
C PRO A 395 11.12 29.28 5.58
N LEU A 396 11.01 28.78 6.81
CA LEU A 396 11.74 29.32 7.96
C LEU A 396 13.21 28.92 7.86
N VAL A 397 14.08 29.92 7.73
CA VAL A 397 15.54 29.75 7.66
C VAL A 397 16.20 30.75 8.61
N PRO A 398 17.14 30.31 9.48
CA PRO A 398 17.57 28.91 9.68
C PRO A 398 16.49 28.08 10.39
N LEU A 399 16.76 26.79 10.63
CA LEU A 399 15.89 25.94 11.45
C LEU A 399 15.56 26.66 12.77
N PRO A 400 14.29 26.74 13.17
CA PRO A 400 13.87 27.59 14.28
C PRO A 400 14.47 27.11 15.61
N SER A 401 15.22 27.99 16.28
CA SER A 401 15.72 27.80 17.65
C SER A 401 14.82 28.42 18.72
N ASP A 402 13.89 29.33 18.34
CA ASP A 402 13.02 30.09 19.24
C ASP A 402 11.52 29.82 19.02
N SER A 403 10.75 30.08 20.07
CA SER A 403 9.35 29.76 20.35
C SER A 403 8.30 30.53 19.53
N SER A 404 8.69 31.56 18.79
CA SER A 404 7.80 32.65 18.38
C SER A 404 7.19 32.55 16.97
N VAL A 405 7.25 31.38 16.33
CA VAL A 405 6.96 31.26 14.89
C VAL A 405 5.66 30.52 14.57
N TYR A 406 5.05 29.82 15.53
CA TYR A 406 3.88 28.99 15.26
C TYR A 406 2.60 29.55 15.88
N THR A 407 1.47 29.30 15.23
CA THR A 407 0.12 29.55 15.73
C THR A 407 -0.73 28.28 15.56
N ASN A 408 -1.71 28.05 16.43
CA ASN A 408 -2.68 26.99 16.17
C ASN A 408 -3.65 27.42 15.07
N TYR A 409 -4.05 26.45 14.26
CA TYR A 409 -5.12 26.58 13.28
C TYR A 409 -6.23 25.56 13.53
N THR A 410 -7.40 25.83 12.96
CA THR A 410 -8.46 24.83 12.75
C THR A 410 -8.96 24.93 11.32
N ARG A 411 -9.18 23.77 10.69
CA ARG A 411 -9.80 23.61 9.38
C ARG A 411 -11.07 22.78 9.50
N THR A 412 -12.13 23.23 8.85
CA THR A 412 -13.35 22.43 8.67
C THR A 412 -13.62 22.19 7.19
N TYR A 413 -14.16 21.01 6.90
CA TYR A 413 -14.40 20.50 5.56
C TYR A 413 -15.88 20.21 5.39
N THR A 414 -16.47 20.65 4.28
CA THR A 414 -17.88 20.42 3.98
C THR A 414 -18.00 19.63 2.69
N TYR A 415 -18.77 18.54 2.71
CA TYR A 415 -19.00 17.67 1.55
C TYR A 415 -20.47 17.66 1.16
N ASP A 416 -20.76 17.51 -0.13
CA ASP A 416 -22.10 17.13 -0.59
C ASP A 416 -22.37 15.63 -0.36
N SER A 417 -23.54 15.12 -0.76
CA SER A 417 -23.94 13.72 -0.57
C SER A 417 -23.24 12.73 -1.53
N ALA A 418 -22.54 13.21 -2.56
CA ALA A 418 -21.67 12.41 -3.44
C ALA A 418 -20.20 12.41 -2.99
N GLY A 419 -19.89 13.09 -1.88
CA GLY A 419 -18.54 13.20 -1.34
C GLY A 419 -17.66 14.20 -2.09
N ASN A 420 -18.21 15.15 -2.84
CA ASN A 420 -17.42 16.27 -3.34
C ASN A 420 -17.07 17.21 -2.18
N LEU A 421 -15.79 17.54 -2.02
CA LEU A 421 -15.37 18.61 -1.12
C LEU A 421 -15.86 19.94 -1.71
N MET A 422 -16.71 20.64 -0.97
CA MET A 422 -17.35 21.90 -1.39
C MET A 422 -16.68 23.13 -0.77
N ARG A 423 -16.09 22.96 0.41
CA ARG A 423 -15.54 24.08 1.18
C ARG A 423 -14.47 23.64 2.16
N ILE A 424 -13.41 24.43 2.23
CA ILE A 424 -12.39 24.39 3.29
C ILE A 424 -12.45 25.74 4.02
N ARG A 425 -12.83 25.73 5.29
CA ARG A 425 -12.75 26.93 6.14
C ARG A 425 -11.52 26.84 7.02
N HIS A 426 -10.67 27.84 6.97
CA HIS A 426 -9.45 27.92 7.76
C HIS A 426 -9.55 29.05 8.80
N SER A 427 -9.07 28.80 10.02
CA SER A 427 -9.01 29.79 11.08
C SER A 427 -7.76 29.65 11.93
N ALA A 428 -6.92 30.68 11.92
CA ALA A 428 -5.85 30.92 12.87
C ALA A 428 -6.01 32.34 13.46
N PRO A 429 -6.79 32.50 14.55
CA PRO A 429 -7.14 33.82 15.08
C PRO A 429 -5.95 34.66 15.56
N ALA A 430 -4.91 34.02 16.09
CA ALA A 430 -3.76 34.75 16.64
C ALA A 430 -2.96 35.52 15.57
N THR A 431 -3.03 35.10 14.30
CA THR A 431 -2.42 35.78 13.14
C THR A 431 -3.44 36.55 12.30
N ASN A 432 -4.72 36.48 12.65
CA ASN A 432 -5.84 36.91 11.80
C ASN A 432 -5.86 36.22 10.42
N ASN A 433 -5.28 35.02 10.30
CA ASN A 433 -5.33 34.23 9.08
C ASN A 433 -6.63 33.42 9.06
N ASN A 434 -7.72 34.04 8.62
CA ASN A 434 -9.05 33.43 8.55
C ASN A 434 -9.62 33.58 7.14
N TYR A 435 -9.81 32.46 6.44
CA TYR A 435 -10.28 32.47 5.05
C TYR A 435 -11.15 31.24 4.76
N THR A 436 -11.81 31.28 3.61
CA THR A 436 -12.63 30.18 3.10
C THR A 436 -12.28 29.94 1.64
N LEU A 437 -11.96 28.69 1.31
CA LEU A 437 -11.81 28.22 -0.06
C LEU A 437 -13.09 27.49 -0.44
N ASN A 438 -13.82 28.01 -1.43
CA ASN A 438 -15.03 27.39 -1.96
C ASN A 438 -14.72 26.65 -3.26
N ILE A 439 -15.42 25.54 -3.45
CA ILE A 439 -15.31 24.67 -4.62
C ILE A 439 -16.68 24.62 -5.28
N THR A 440 -16.77 25.09 -6.51
CA THR A 440 -18.01 25.06 -7.29
C THR A 440 -18.06 23.72 -8.03
N VAL A 441 -19.08 22.92 -7.73
CA VAL A 441 -19.29 21.60 -8.33
C VAL A 441 -20.46 21.66 -9.30
N SER A 442 -20.32 20.99 -10.45
CA SER A 442 -21.36 20.94 -11.48
C SER A 442 -22.67 20.39 -10.92
N GLU A 443 -23.78 20.89 -11.45
CA GLU A 443 -25.10 20.32 -11.15
C GLU A 443 -25.35 18.96 -11.79
N ARG A 444 -24.54 18.57 -12.79
CA ARG A 444 -24.78 17.43 -13.68
C ARG A 444 -23.69 16.37 -13.61
N SER A 445 -22.57 16.65 -12.94
CA SER A 445 -21.41 15.77 -12.80
C SER A 445 -20.71 16.05 -11.47
N ASN A 446 -19.74 15.22 -11.08
CA ASN A 446 -18.85 15.45 -9.94
C ASN A 446 -17.64 16.34 -10.29
N ARG A 447 -17.60 16.91 -11.51
CA ARG A 447 -16.62 17.93 -11.88
C ARG A 447 -16.77 19.16 -11.00
N GLY A 448 -15.65 19.81 -10.69
CA GLY A 448 -15.67 21.03 -9.91
C GLY A 448 -14.31 21.69 -9.81
N VAL A 449 -14.34 22.98 -9.54
CA VAL A 449 -13.20 23.88 -9.62
C VAL A 449 -13.19 24.82 -8.43
N MET A 450 -12.06 25.48 -8.17
CA MET A 450 -12.04 26.61 -7.22
C MET A 450 -13.03 27.68 -7.68
N SER A 451 -13.74 28.28 -6.73
CA SER A 451 -14.76 29.30 -7.02
C SER A 451 -14.20 30.54 -7.74
N SER A 452 -12.87 30.75 -7.66
CA SER A 452 -12.16 31.77 -8.42
C SER A 452 -12.19 31.56 -9.94
N LEU A 453 -12.45 30.34 -10.42
CA LEU A 453 -12.65 30.08 -11.86
C LEU A 453 -14.11 30.31 -12.27
N THR A 454 -15.06 29.88 -11.43
CA THR A 454 -16.47 30.22 -11.56
C THR A 454 -17.19 29.94 -10.24
N GLU A 455 -18.14 30.80 -9.88
CA GLU A 455 -19.06 30.55 -8.76
C GLU A 455 -20.37 29.89 -9.22
N ASN A 456 -20.60 29.82 -10.54
CA ASN A 456 -21.82 29.29 -11.13
C ASN A 456 -21.64 27.80 -11.49
N PRO A 457 -22.37 26.88 -10.83
CA PRO A 457 -22.34 25.45 -11.13
C PRO A 457 -22.60 25.08 -12.60
N ALA A 458 -23.37 25.90 -13.33
CA ALA A 458 -23.67 25.64 -14.74
C ALA A 458 -22.46 25.82 -15.67
N ASP A 459 -21.46 26.61 -15.27
CA ASP A 459 -20.28 26.89 -16.08
C ASP A 459 -19.14 25.89 -15.84
N VAL A 460 -19.26 25.05 -14.80
CA VAL A 460 -18.20 24.12 -14.38
C VAL A 460 -17.84 23.12 -15.48
N ASP A 461 -18.83 22.49 -16.12
CA ASP A 461 -18.55 21.43 -17.11
C ASP A 461 -17.81 21.96 -18.36
N ALA A 462 -17.99 23.24 -18.70
CA ALA A 462 -17.28 23.88 -19.82
C ALA A 462 -15.76 23.99 -19.56
N LEU A 463 -15.35 24.04 -18.29
CA LEU A 463 -13.96 24.07 -17.84
C LEU A 463 -13.28 22.70 -17.86
N PHE A 464 -13.95 21.65 -18.36
CA PHE A 464 -13.39 20.31 -18.52
C PHE A 464 -13.43 19.84 -19.99
N THR A 465 -12.51 18.96 -20.37
CA THR A 465 -12.59 18.20 -21.62
C THR A 465 -13.79 17.25 -21.59
N ALA A 466 -14.19 16.73 -22.75
CA ALA A 466 -15.27 15.73 -22.79
C ALA A 466 -14.93 14.52 -21.91
N SER A 467 -13.66 14.10 -21.92
CA SER A 467 -13.09 13.05 -21.07
C SER A 467 -12.93 13.38 -19.58
N GLY A 468 -13.28 14.59 -19.13
CA GLY A 468 -13.26 14.93 -17.70
C GLY A 468 -11.93 15.45 -17.16
N SER A 469 -11.07 16.02 -17.99
CA SER A 469 -9.81 16.66 -17.56
C SER A 469 -9.97 18.18 -17.49
N GLN A 470 -9.54 18.82 -16.40
CA GLN A 470 -9.70 20.27 -16.19
C GLN A 470 -8.85 21.08 -17.19
N LYS A 471 -9.41 22.16 -17.77
CA LYS A 471 -8.78 22.99 -18.82
C LYS A 471 -8.01 24.21 -18.30
N CYS A 472 -8.26 24.63 -17.07
CA CYS A 472 -7.61 25.80 -16.46
C CYS A 472 -7.26 25.50 -15.00
N LEU A 473 -6.01 25.67 -14.58
CA LEU A 473 -5.58 25.47 -13.20
C LEU A 473 -6.04 26.64 -12.31
N GLN A 474 -5.79 27.85 -12.79
CA GLN A 474 -6.18 29.14 -12.24
C GLN A 474 -6.57 30.08 -13.39
N GLN A 475 -7.05 31.28 -13.06
CA GLN A 475 -7.32 32.28 -14.09
C GLN A 475 -6.05 32.58 -14.88
N GLY A 476 -6.11 32.46 -16.21
CA GLY A 476 -4.96 32.67 -17.10
C GLY A 476 -3.97 31.50 -17.18
N GLN A 477 -4.17 30.42 -16.40
CA GLN A 477 -3.28 29.26 -16.40
C GLN A 477 -3.95 28.05 -17.08
N SER A 478 -3.77 27.92 -18.39
CA SER A 478 -4.36 26.83 -19.18
C SER A 478 -3.66 25.48 -18.96
N LEU A 479 -4.45 24.41 -18.99
CA LEU A 479 -4.03 23.02 -18.91
C LEU A 479 -4.31 22.35 -20.25
N ILE A 480 -3.26 21.86 -20.90
CA ILE A 480 -3.30 21.23 -22.20
C ILE A 480 -3.03 19.74 -22.02
N TRP A 481 -3.87 18.89 -22.61
CA TRP A 481 -3.84 17.44 -22.44
C TRP A 481 -3.45 16.72 -23.72
N THR A 482 -2.87 15.52 -23.61
CA THR A 482 -2.66 14.60 -24.74
C THR A 482 -3.98 13.92 -25.12
N PRO A 483 -4.09 13.34 -26.34
CA PRO A 483 -5.24 12.51 -26.71
C PRO A 483 -5.48 11.32 -25.75
N ARG A 484 -4.44 10.85 -25.04
CA ARG A 484 -4.54 9.79 -24.00
C ARG A 484 -5.05 10.29 -22.65
N GLY A 485 -5.33 11.59 -22.50
CA GLY A 485 -5.78 12.18 -21.24
C GLY A 485 -4.64 12.47 -20.25
N GLU A 486 -3.41 12.62 -20.73
CA GLU A 486 -2.25 12.93 -19.90
C GLU A 486 -1.99 14.45 -19.91
N LEU A 487 -1.59 15.04 -18.79
CA LEU A 487 -1.31 16.48 -18.74
C LEU A 487 -0.05 16.79 -19.55
N ARG A 488 -0.17 17.51 -20.67
CA ARG A 488 0.95 17.82 -21.58
C ARG A 488 1.66 19.11 -21.20
N THR A 489 0.91 20.17 -20.92
CA THR A 489 1.46 21.50 -20.65
C THR A 489 0.57 22.27 -19.67
N VAL A 490 1.19 22.96 -18.72
CA VAL A 490 0.58 24.01 -17.91
C VAL A 490 1.19 25.34 -18.33
N LEU A 491 0.34 26.24 -18.81
CA LEU A 491 0.71 27.63 -19.07
C LEU A 491 0.70 28.37 -17.73
N LEU A 492 1.86 28.89 -17.29
CA LEU A 492 2.00 29.58 -16.00
C LEU A 492 1.79 31.08 -16.16
N VAL A 493 2.42 31.68 -17.19
CA VAL A 493 2.31 33.12 -17.50
C VAL A 493 2.26 33.31 -19.02
N ALA A 494 1.14 33.80 -19.53
CA ALA A 494 1.01 34.22 -20.92
C ALA A 494 1.65 35.61 -21.10
N ARG A 495 2.69 35.72 -21.94
CA ARG A 495 3.49 36.95 -22.12
C ARG A 495 3.24 37.66 -23.45
N GLY A 496 2.62 37.00 -24.43
CA GLY A 496 2.18 37.58 -25.71
C GLY A 496 3.31 37.96 -26.68
N GLU A 497 4.27 38.78 -26.24
CA GLU A 497 5.41 39.25 -27.05
C GLU A 497 6.65 38.34 -26.94
N THR A 498 6.81 37.67 -25.79
CA THR A 498 7.89 36.70 -25.53
C THR A 498 7.29 35.33 -25.30
N ALA A 499 8.12 34.27 -25.37
CA ALA A 499 7.61 32.93 -25.13
C ALA A 499 7.10 32.82 -23.69
N ASP A 500 5.96 32.14 -23.53
CA ASP A 500 5.27 32.03 -22.26
C ASP A 500 6.06 31.23 -21.22
N ASP A 501 5.80 31.48 -19.95
CA ASP A 501 6.28 30.61 -18.88
C ASP A 501 5.39 29.37 -18.84
N SER A 502 5.98 28.18 -18.84
CA SER A 502 5.22 26.93 -18.88
C SER A 502 5.97 25.77 -18.22
N GLU A 503 5.20 24.78 -17.79
CA GLU A 503 5.71 23.47 -17.39
C GLU A 503 5.10 22.39 -18.28
N SER A 504 5.92 21.58 -18.95
CA SER A 504 5.50 20.56 -19.90
C SER A 504 6.04 19.17 -19.55
N TYR A 505 5.34 18.14 -20.03
CA TYR A 505 5.57 16.76 -19.63
C TYR A 505 5.53 15.80 -20.82
N ARG A 506 6.31 14.72 -20.73
CA ARG A 506 6.27 13.59 -21.67
C ARG A 506 6.09 12.29 -20.89
N TYR A 507 5.38 11.36 -21.53
CA TYR A 507 4.99 10.08 -20.93
C TYR A 507 5.46 8.92 -21.82
N ASP A 508 5.71 7.79 -21.19
CA ASP A 508 5.99 6.53 -21.88
C ASP A 508 4.70 5.88 -22.42
N GLY A 509 4.81 4.65 -22.92
CA GLY A 509 3.67 3.88 -23.40
C GLY A 509 2.66 3.48 -22.32
N SER A 510 3.07 3.47 -21.05
CA SER A 510 2.24 3.13 -19.88
C SER A 510 1.70 4.38 -19.16
N SER A 511 1.76 5.54 -19.83
CA SER A 511 1.34 6.83 -19.28
C SER A 511 2.10 7.28 -18.03
N GLN A 512 3.34 6.83 -17.85
CA GLN A 512 4.22 7.28 -16.77
C GLN A 512 5.11 8.41 -17.26
N ARG A 513 5.25 9.46 -16.44
CA ARG A 513 6.06 10.65 -16.77
C ARG A 513 7.53 10.25 -16.88
N ILE A 514 8.13 10.51 -18.03
CA ILE A 514 9.56 10.30 -18.29
C ILE A 514 10.33 11.61 -18.42
N LEU A 515 9.67 12.73 -18.76
CA LEU A 515 10.32 14.03 -18.90
C LEU A 515 9.43 15.13 -18.33
N LYS A 516 10.07 16.09 -17.64
CA LYS A 516 9.49 17.36 -17.23
C LYS A 516 10.37 18.51 -17.66
N ILE A 517 9.77 19.58 -18.19
CA ILE A 517 10.48 20.79 -18.61
C ILE A 517 9.74 22.00 -18.05
N SER A 518 10.43 22.85 -17.30
CA SER A 518 9.94 24.14 -16.85
C SER A 518 10.72 25.24 -17.55
N SER A 519 10.02 26.11 -18.30
CA SER A 519 10.57 27.25 -19.01
C SER A 519 10.05 28.55 -18.38
N GLN A 520 10.96 29.45 -18.03
CA GLN A 520 10.64 30.76 -17.46
C GLN A 520 11.46 31.84 -18.16
N GLN A 521 10.81 32.94 -18.58
CA GLN A 521 11.53 34.09 -19.12
C GLN A 521 12.19 34.92 -18.03
N THR A 522 13.43 35.31 -18.29
CA THR A 522 14.18 36.31 -17.52
C THR A 522 14.45 37.54 -18.40
N ASN A 523 14.86 38.67 -17.83
CA ASN A 523 15.05 39.94 -18.56
C ASN A 523 15.91 39.85 -19.84
N HIS A 524 16.80 38.85 -19.95
CA HIS A 524 17.72 38.70 -21.08
C HIS A 524 17.76 37.30 -21.72
N SER A 525 17.08 36.30 -21.15
CA SER A 525 17.15 34.90 -21.62
C SER A 525 16.03 34.02 -21.06
N ALA A 526 15.81 32.84 -21.64
CA ALA A 526 14.97 31.82 -21.01
C ALA A 526 15.81 30.97 -20.03
N ARG A 527 15.26 30.73 -18.84
CA ARG A 527 15.74 29.69 -17.92
C ARG A 527 14.92 28.44 -18.17
N VAL A 528 15.59 27.36 -18.57
CA VAL A 528 14.94 26.07 -18.81
C VAL A 528 15.48 25.05 -17.81
N GLN A 529 14.59 24.44 -17.05
CA GLN A 529 14.89 23.33 -16.15
C GLN A 529 14.31 22.06 -16.73
N ARG A 530 15.12 21.02 -16.85
CA ARG A 530 14.76 19.72 -17.41
C ARG A 530 14.97 18.66 -16.37
N ALA A 531 14.03 17.72 -16.25
CA ALA A 531 14.17 16.52 -15.41
C ALA A 531 13.75 15.28 -16.21
N LEU A 532 14.71 14.41 -16.49
CA LEU A 532 14.52 13.11 -17.14
C LEU A 532 14.47 12.01 -16.05
N TYR A 533 13.40 11.24 -16.03
CA TYR A 533 13.19 10.17 -15.04
C TYR A 533 13.57 8.82 -15.66
N LEU A 534 14.56 8.17 -15.07
CA LEU A 534 15.07 6.85 -15.44
C LEU A 534 14.98 5.92 -14.22
N PRO A 535 15.04 4.58 -14.41
CA PRO A 535 15.06 3.65 -13.27
C PRO A 535 16.19 3.99 -12.28
N GLY A 536 15.82 4.36 -11.06
CA GLY A 536 16.76 4.71 -9.99
C GLY A 536 17.48 6.06 -10.14
N LEU A 537 17.17 6.87 -11.16
CA LEU A 537 17.91 8.09 -11.48
C LEU A 537 16.98 9.19 -12.03
N GLU A 538 17.02 10.38 -11.42
CA GLU A 538 16.47 11.59 -12.03
C GLU A 538 17.63 12.46 -12.53
N TRP A 539 17.72 12.65 -13.84
CA TRP A 539 18.73 13.50 -14.43
C TRP A 539 18.17 14.89 -14.67
N ARG A 540 18.66 15.86 -13.91
CA ARG A 540 18.21 17.25 -13.92
C ARG A 540 19.26 18.16 -14.52
N THR A 541 18.87 18.97 -15.49
CA THR A 541 19.74 20.01 -16.06
C THR A 541 19.05 21.36 -16.05
N MET A 542 19.85 22.42 -15.99
CA MET A 542 19.37 23.80 -16.10
C MET A 542 20.21 24.54 -17.12
N THR A 543 19.56 25.27 -18.02
CA THR A 543 20.22 26.21 -18.93
C THR A 543 19.81 27.63 -18.63
N GLY A 544 20.79 28.54 -18.66
CA GLY A 544 20.57 29.99 -18.63
C GLY A 544 20.98 30.56 -19.98
N GLY A 545 20.03 30.70 -20.91
CA GLY A 545 20.37 30.98 -22.31
C GLY A 545 21.04 29.78 -22.98
N VAL A 546 22.26 29.94 -23.50
CA VAL A 546 22.97 28.89 -24.27
C VAL A 546 23.85 28.00 -23.39
N ALA A 547 24.22 28.45 -22.19
CA ALA A 547 25.13 27.71 -21.32
C ALA A 547 24.37 26.78 -20.37
N GLU A 548 24.90 25.57 -20.17
CA GLU A 548 24.51 24.69 -19.08
C GLU A 548 24.94 25.32 -17.75
N ALA A 549 23.96 25.65 -16.91
CA ALA A 549 24.15 26.26 -15.61
C ALA A 549 24.26 25.22 -14.48
N GLU A 550 23.62 24.05 -14.65
CA GLU A 550 23.63 22.97 -13.66
C GLU A 550 23.38 21.62 -14.35
N ASN A 551 24.10 20.59 -13.89
CA ASN A 551 23.91 19.20 -14.27
C ASN A 551 23.94 18.33 -13.00
N LEU A 552 22.75 17.94 -12.55
CA LEU A 552 22.50 17.23 -11.30
C LEU A 552 21.89 15.86 -11.60
N GLN A 553 22.52 14.82 -11.09
CA GLN A 553 22.00 13.47 -10.99
C GLN A 553 21.40 13.28 -9.58
N VAL A 554 20.12 12.93 -9.51
CA VAL A 554 19.48 12.52 -8.25
C VAL A 554 19.34 11.01 -8.27
N ILE A 555 20.18 10.32 -7.50
CA ILE A 555 20.13 8.86 -7.38
C ILE A 555 19.03 8.52 -6.37
N CYS A 556 18.00 7.80 -6.82
CA CYS A 556 16.85 7.39 -6.01
C CYS A 556 17.04 5.95 -5.54
N ILE A 557 17.20 5.75 -4.23
CA ILE A 557 17.39 4.41 -3.67
C ILE A 557 16.04 3.67 -3.61
N GLY A 558 15.95 2.53 -4.31
CA GLY A 558 14.69 1.75 -4.39
C GLY A 558 14.36 1.02 -3.10
N GLU A 559 15.37 0.44 -2.45
CA GLU A 559 15.25 -0.36 -1.22
C GLU A 559 15.92 0.37 -0.04
N ALA A 560 15.26 1.44 0.40
CA ALA A 560 15.78 2.38 1.41
C ALA A 560 15.10 2.26 2.79
N GLY A 561 14.34 1.19 3.02
CA GLY A 561 13.65 0.97 4.28
C GLY A 561 12.32 1.72 4.29
N ARG A 562 12.03 2.48 5.34
CA ARG A 562 10.86 3.40 5.36
C ARG A 562 11.22 4.79 4.86
N ALA A 563 12.45 5.26 5.12
CA ALA A 563 12.89 6.54 4.61
C ALA A 563 12.99 6.51 3.08
N GLN A 564 12.65 7.62 2.43
CA GLN A 564 13.07 7.81 1.05
C GLN A 564 14.51 8.35 1.06
N VAL A 565 15.43 7.68 0.37
CA VAL A 565 16.84 8.10 0.32
C VAL A 565 17.20 8.56 -1.09
N ARG A 566 17.78 9.77 -1.17
CA ARG A 566 18.18 10.41 -2.43
C ARG A 566 19.60 10.96 -2.30
N VAL A 567 20.43 10.77 -3.33
CA VAL A 567 21.78 11.37 -3.40
C VAL A 567 21.78 12.47 -4.44
N LEU A 568 22.29 13.64 -4.07
CA LEU A 568 22.50 14.76 -4.99
C LEU A 568 23.96 14.76 -5.49
N HIS A 569 24.16 14.33 -6.73
CA HIS A 569 25.45 14.27 -7.41
C HIS A 569 25.50 15.28 -8.56
N TRP A 570 26.30 16.32 -8.43
CA TRP A 570 26.52 17.31 -9.48
C TRP A 570 27.74 16.95 -10.33
N GLU A 571 27.53 16.87 -11.64
CA GLU A 571 28.60 16.84 -12.65
C GLU A 571 29.11 18.27 -12.93
N SER A 572 28.21 19.25 -12.90
CA SER A 572 28.53 20.66 -13.10
C SER A 572 27.52 21.57 -12.36
N GLY A 573 27.91 22.81 -12.06
CA GLY A 573 27.00 23.83 -11.52
C GLY A 573 26.51 23.61 -10.08
N LYS A 574 27.23 22.82 -9.28
CA LYS A 574 26.90 22.60 -7.86
C LYS A 574 26.78 23.93 -7.11
N PRO A 575 25.68 24.20 -6.40
CA PRO A 575 25.53 25.41 -5.61
C PRO A 575 26.54 25.47 -4.45
N ASP A 576 26.85 26.68 -4.02
CA ASP A 576 27.60 26.91 -2.78
C ASP A 576 26.75 26.50 -1.56
N GLY A 577 27.41 25.98 -0.52
CA GLY A 577 26.74 25.56 0.72
C GLY A 577 26.16 24.14 0.73
N ILE A 578 26.18 23.42 -0.40
CA ILE A 578 25.88 21.99 -0.44
C ILE A 578 27.14 21.21 -0.87
N ILE A 579 27.46 20.13 -0.15
CA ILE A 579 28.53 19.22 -0.53
C ILE A 579 28.12 18.40 -1.76
N ASN A 580 29.08 18.05 -2.63
CA ASN A 580 28.76 17.08 -3.69
C ASN A 580 28.48 15.72 -3.05
N ASP A 581 27.65 14.91 -3.70
CA ASP A 581 27.25 13.57 -3.22
C ASP A 581 26.48 13.59 -1.88
N GLN A 582 25.77 14.69 -1.60
CA GLN A 582 24.98 14.79 -0.39
C GLN A 582 23.84 13.75 -0.41
N ILE A 583 23.88 12.80 0.53
CA ILE A 583 22.80 11.85 0.75
C ILE A 583 21.75 12.48 1.67
N ARG A 584 20.47 12.35 1.32
CA ARG A 584 19.31 12.83 2.08
C ARG A 584 18.41 11.66 2.45
N TRP A 585 18.18 11.45 3.74
CA TRP A 585 17.16 10.55 4.27
C TRP A 585 15.92 11.37 4.61
N SER A 586 14.83 11.09 3.91
CA SER A 586 13.54 11.74 4.09
C SER A 586 12.60 10.77 4.83
N TYR A 587 12.39 11.01 6.11
CA TYR A 587 11.49 10.24 6.97
C TYR A 587 10.05 10.74 6.85
N ASP A 588 9.11 9.81 6.88
CA ASP A 588 7.71 10.07 6.62
C ASP A 588 6.81 9.89 7.87
N ASN A 589 5.50 10.02 7.65
CA ASN A 589 4.46 9.68 8.60
C ASN A 589 3.61 8.50 8.07
N LEU A 590 2.47 8.22 8.71
CA LEU A 590 1.55 7.14 8.33
C LEU A 590 1.10 7.18 6.85
N THR A 591 0.95 8.38 6.28
CA THR A 591 0.49 8.58 4.90
C THR A 591 1.62 8.80 3.90
N CYS A 592 2.85 8.41 4.26
CA CYS A 592 4.06 8.58 3.46
C CYS A 592 4.49 10.04 3.23
N SER A 593 3.90 11.01 3.94
CA SER A 593 4.28 12.43 3.79
C SER A 593 5.64 12.70 4.43
N SER A 594 6.59 13.21 3.65
CA SER A 594 7.98 13.47 4.06
C SER A 594 8.07 14.64 5.05
N GLY A 595 8.17 14.34 6.34
CA GLY A 595 8.16 15.33 7.41
C GLY A 595 9.53 15.79 7.91
N LEU A 596 10.57 14.96 7.75
CA LEU A 596 11.92 15.23 8.25
C LEU A 596 12.96 14.81 7.20
N GLU A 597 13.90 15.69 6.86
CA GLU A 597 15.07 15.36 6.03
C GLU A 597 16.36 15.54 6.81
N VAL A 598 17.25 14.54 6.77
CA VAL A 598 18.58 14.59 7.37
C VAL A 598 19.66 14.22 6.36
N ASP A 599 20.89 14.69 6.58
CA ASP A 599 22.04 14.38 5.74
C ASP A 599 22.84 13.13 6.19
N GLY A 600 23.99 12.90 5.54
CA GLY A 600 24.94 11.83 5.84
C GLY A 600 25.55 11.87 7.23
N ASP A 601 25.53 13.02 7.91
CA ASP A 601 26.00 13.19 9.28
C ASP A 601 24.85 13.14 10.30
N GLY A 602 23.63 12.83 9.84
CA GLY A 602 22.43 12.80 10.67
C GLY A 602 21.95 14.19 11.13
N LEU A 603 22.40 15.26 10.46
CA LEU A 603 21.99 16.63 10.73
C LEU A 603 20.73 16.97 9.94
N VAL A 604 19.82 17.72 10.56
CA VAL A 604 18.55 18.12 9.94
C VAL A 604 18.80 19.09 8.79
N ILE A 605 18.31 18.74 7.60
CA ILE A 605 18.25 19.60 6.41
C ILE A 605 16.96 20.42 6.44
N SER A 606 15.82 19.73 6.58
CA SER A 606 14.50 20.35 6.54
C SER A 606 13.47 19.60 7.39
N MET A 607 12.41 20.31 7.78
CA MET A 607 11.22 19.77 8.41
C MET A 607 9.97 20.35 7.75
N GLU A 608 8.94 19.53 7.54
CA GLU A 608 7.69 19.95 6.92
C GLU A 608 6.48 19.31 7.63
N GLU A 609 5.45 20.11 7.89
CA GLU A 609 4.15 19.63 8.37
C GLU A 609 3.06 20.01 7.37
N TYR A 610 2.06 19.15 7.21
CA TYR A 610 1.03 19.30 6.19
C TYR A 610 -0.35 19.49 6.81
N TYR A 611 -1.17 20.33 6.19
CA TYR A 611 -2.62 20.22 6.31
C TYR A 611 -3.08 18.87 5.75
N PRO A 612 -4.23 18.34 6.22
CA PRO A 612 -4.67 17.00 5.85
C PRO A 612 -4.73 16.69 4.35
N TYR A 613 -5.05 17.67 3.52
CA TYR A 613 -5.14 17.50 2.06
C TYR A 613 -3.84 17.87 1.31
N GLY A 614 -2.71 17.98 2.00
CA GLY A 614 -1.38 18.09 1.39
C GLY A 614 -0.83 19.49 1.17
N GLY A 615 -1.51 20.53 1.67
CA GLY A 615 -0.92 21.86 1.75
C GLY A 615 0.11 21.95 2.87
N THR A 616 1.12 22.80 2.73
CA THR A 616 2.17 22.97 3.73
C THR A 616 1.71 23.91 4.86
N ALA A 617 1.72 23.42 6.10
CA ALA A 617 1.40 24.18 7.31
C ALA A 617 2.67 24.72 8.00
N VAL A 618 3.72 23.90 8.05
CA VAL A 618 5.04 24.28 8.54
C VAL A 618 6.09 23.87 7.54
N TRP A 619 7.05 24.74 7.26
CA TRP A 619 8.24 24.39 6.49
C TRP A 619 9.44 25.15 7.05
N ALA A 620 10.43 24.40 7.50
CA ALA A 620 11.68 24.93 8.03
C ALA A 620 12.86 24.23 7.37
N ALA A 621 13.97 24.95 7.18
CA ALA A 621 15.19 24.40 6.61
C ALA A 621 16.41 25.09 7.18
N ARG A 622 17.57 24.41 7.14
CA ARG A 622 18.82 25.00 7.62
C ARG A 622 19.39 26.08 6.69
N SER A 623 19.03 26.04 5.40
CA SER A 623 19.44 27.03 4.40
C SER A 623 18.36 27.21 3.33
N HIS A 624 18.28 28.40 2.72
CA HIS A 624 17.40 28.63 1.56
C HIS A 624 17.84 27.79 0.34
N ILE A 625 19.14 27.58 0.17
CA ILE A 625 19.67 26.86 -1.00
C ILE A 625 19.16 25.40 -1.02
N GLU A 626 19.18 24.71 0.13
CA GLU A 626 18.76 23.30 0.18
C GLU A 626 17.26 23.09 -0.02
N THR A 627 16.44 24.12 0.26
CA THR A 627 14.99 24.07 0.04
C THR A 627 14.62 23.90 -1.43
N ALA A 628 15.44 24.42 -2.36
CA ALA A 628 15.23 24.32 -3.79
C ALA A 628 15.37 22.86 -4.31
N TYR A 629 16.03 21.99 -3.55
CA TYR A 629 16.26 20.59 -3.92
C TYR A 629 15.31 19.60 -3.21
N LYS A 630 14.33 20.09 -2.42
CA LYS A 630 13.25 19.25 -1.86
C LYS A 630 12.07 19.20 -2.82
N THR A 631 11.98 18.12 -3.60
CA THR A 631 10.89 17.90 -4.56
C THR A 631 9.84 16.90 -4.09
N VAL A 632 10.20 15.94 -3.23
CA VAL A 632 9.26 14.96 -2.67
C VAL A 632 8.74 15.40 -1.30
N ARG A 633 7.41 15.38 -1.14
CA ARG A 633 6.71 16.03 -0.01
C ARG A 633 5.52 15.19 0.48
N TYR A 634 4.29 15.70 0.33
CA TYR A 634 3.05 15.04 0.75
C TYR A 634 2.87 13.69 0.03
N SER A 635 2.48 12.67 0.79
CA SER A 635 2.31 11.28 0.33
C SER A 635 3.50 10.69 -0.43
N GLY A 636 4.72 11.17 -0.19
CA GLY A 636 5.91 10.72 -0.88
C GLY A 636 5.90 11.07 -2.38
N LYS A 637 5.05 12.04 -2.78
CA LYS A 637 4.90 12.46 -4.17
C LYS A 637 5.73 13.69 -4.49
N GLU A 638 6.15 13.75 -5.75
CA GLU A 638 6.80 14.93 -6.29
C GLU A 638 5.80 16.06 -6.44
N ARG A 639 6.18 17.24 -5.95
CA ARG A 639 5.45 18.50 -6.16
C ARG A 639 6.14 19.29 -7.26
N ASP A 640 5.40 19.61 -8.32
CA ASP A 640 5.91 20.37 -9.45
C ASP A 640 5.85 21.88 -9.20
N ALA A 641 6.44 22.68 -10.11
CA ALA A 641 6.47 24.14 -9.97
C ALA A 641 5.06 24.76 -10.04
N THR A 642 4.15 24.10 -10.76
CA THR A 642 2.71 24.40 -10.80
C THR A 642 1.98 24.23 -9.45
N GLY A 643 2.62 23.61 -8.46
CA GLY A 643 2.03 23.28 -7.17
C GLY A 643 1.24 21.96 -7.16
N LEU A 644 1.07 21.32 -8.31
CA LEU A 644 0.43 20.02 -8.44
C LEU A 644 1.35 18.92 -7.89
N TYR A 645 0.73 17.89 -7.31
CA TYR A 645 1.43 16.65 -6.99
C TYR A 645 1.25 15.63 -8.11
N TYR A 646 2.35 15.03 -8.58
CA TYR A 646 2.34 13.95 -9.56
C TYR A 646 2.14 12.60 -8.85
N TYR A 647 1.05 11.89 -9.18
CA TYR A 647 0.73 10.60 -8.58
C TYR A 647 0.96 9.41 -9.52
N GLY A 648 1.30 9.63 -10.80
CA GLY A 648 1.38 8.55 -11.80
C GLY A 648 0.37 8.84 -12.91
N PHE A 649 -0.84 8.32 -12.77
CA PHE A 649 -1.91 8.49 -13.76
C PHE A 649 -2.67 9.81 -13.64
N ARG A 650 -2.58 10.49 -12.50
CA ARG A 650 -3.29 11.75 -12.23
C ARG A 650 -2.40 12.80 -11.57
N TYR A 651 -2.80 14.06 -11.70
CA TYR A 651 -2.26 15.18 -10.94
C TYR A 651 -3.26 15.61 -9.86
N TYR A 652 -2.75 15.92 -8.68
CA TYR A 652 -3.54 16.26 -7.50
C TYR A 652 -3.36 17.72 -7.08
N GLN A 653 -4.47 18.38 -6.72
CA GLN A 653 -4.50 19.77 -6.27
C GLN A 653 -4.64 19.87 -4.74
N PRO A 654 -3.56 20.13 -3.98
CA PRO A 654 -3.61 20.12 -2.51
C PRO A 654 -4.42 21.27 -1.89
N TRP A 655 -4.60 22.39 -2.61
CA TRP A 655 -5.46 23.49 -2.16
C TRP A 655 -6.95 23.24 -2.43
N ALA A 656 -7.25 22.33 -3.35
CA ALA A 656 -8.61 21.96 -3.72
C ALA A 656 -9.08 20.65 -3.09
N GLY A 657 -8.17 19.79 -2.65
CA GLY A 657 -8.50 18.48 -2.08
C GLY A 657 -9.05 17.48 -3.09
N ARG A 658 -8.72 17.61 -4.39
CA ARG A 658 -9.28 16.79 -5.47
C ARG A 658 -8.32 16.57 -6.65
N TRP A 659 -8.64 15.57 -7.47
CA TRP A 659 -7.93 15.26 -8.71
C TRP A 659 -8.26 16.25 -9.84
N LEU A 660 -7.28 16.47 -10.71
CA LEU A 660 -7.39 17.35 -11.89
C LEU A 660 -8.12 16.69 -13.07
N SER A 661 -8.13 15.35 -13.11
CA SER A 661 -8.80 14.53 -14.12
C SER A 661 -9.63 13.43 -13.46
N ALA A 662 -10.61 12.91 -14.20
CA ALA A 662 -11.39 11.75 -13.79
C ALA A 662 -10.50 10.51 -13.62
N ASP A 663 -10.88 9.62 -12.70
CA ASP A 663 -10.18 8.36 -12.47
C ASP A 663 -10.13 7.47 -13.72
N PRO A 664 -8.93 7.16 -14.27
CA PRO A 664 -8.82 6.27 -15.41
C PRO A 664 -9.16 4.82 -15.07
N ALA A 665 -9.16 4.42 -13.80
CA ALA A 665 -9.65 3.12 -13.35
C ALA A 665 -11.19 3.06 -13.20
N GLY A 666 -11.89 4.16 -13.51
CA GLY A 666 -13.35 4.23 -13.45
C GLY A 666 -13.86 4.17 -12.01
N THR A 667 -14.85 3.32 -11.75
CA THR A 667 -15.61 3.32 -10.48
C THR A 667 -14.96 2.48 -9.36
N VAL A 668 -13.68 2.12 -9.49
CA VAL A 668 -12.93 1.31 -8.51
C VAL A 668 -12.93 1.94 -7.10
N ASP A 669 -12.88 3.28 -6.99
CA ASP A 669 -13.02 4.02 -5.72
C ASP A 669 -14.40 4.69 -5.52
N GLY A 670 -15.40 4.23 -6.25
CA GLY A 670 -16.78 4.71 -6.20
C GLY A 670 -17.18 5.63 -7.37
N LEU A 671 -18.41 6.17 -7.32
CA LEU A 671 -19.01 6.92 -8.43
C LEU A 671 -18.50 8.37 -8.56
N ASN A 672 -17.76 8.87 -7.57
CA ASN A 672 -17.14 10.19 -7.64
C ASN A 672 -15.68 10.05 -8.11
N LEU A 673 -15.45 10.30 -9.40
CA LEU A 673 -14.16 10.09 -10.04
C LEU A 673 -13.07 11.11 -9.69
N TYR A 674 -13.40 12.14 -8.88
CA TYR A 674 -12.47 13.22 -8.51
C TYR A 674 -12.12 13.23 -7.01
N ARG A 675 -12.70 12.31 -6.24
CA ARG A 675 -12.52 12.24 -4.79
C ARG A 675 -11.14 11.69 -4.45
N MET A 676 -10.41 12.42 -3.62
CA MET A 676 -9.12 11.98 -3.09
C MET A 676 -9.35 11.03 -1.91
N VAL A 677 -8.86 9.78 -2.02
CA VAL A 677 -8.78 8.77 -0.95
C VAL A 677 -10.01 8.70 -0.04
N ARG A 678 -11.21 8.62 -0.64
CA ARG A 678 -12.50 8.57 0.08
C ARG A 678 -12.73 9.69 1.10
N ASN A 679 -12.13 10.86 0.90
CA ASN A 679 -12.12 11.97 1.86
C ASN A 679 -11.53 11.63 3.24
N ASN A 680 -10.66 10.62 3.31
CA ASN A 680 -9.95 10.22 4.53
C ASN A 680 -8.42 10.27 4.34
N PRO A 681 -7.85 11.46 4.13
CA PRO A 681 -6.45 11.63 3.73
C PRO A 681 -5.42 11.40 4.85
N LEU A 682 -5.89 10.98 6.04
CA LEU A 682 -5.05 10.69 7.20
C LEU A 682 -4.87 9.19 7.44
N ARG A 683 -5.69 8.37 6.78
CA ARG A 683 -5.65 6.91 6.85
C ARG A 683 -5.23 6.29 5.52
N LEU A 684 -5.74 6.84 4.43
CA LEU A 684 -5.63 6.26 3.10
C LEU A 684 -4.61 7.03 2.25
N THR A 685 -3.91 6.31 1.39
CA THR A 685 -2.94 6.85 0.42
C THR A 685 -3.29 6.34 -0.97
N ASP A 686 -2.96 7.09 -2.03
CA ASP A 686 -3.12 6.61 -3.41
C ASP A 686 -1.70 6.51 -4.03
N PRO A 687 -1.15 5.31 -4.28
CA PRO A 687 0.21 5.17 -4.76
C PRO A 687 0.41 5.53 -6.24
N ASP A 688 -0.62 5.43 -7.07
CA ASP A 688 -0.50 5.59 -8.53
C ASP A 688 -1.52 6.56 -9.13
N GLY A 689 -2.43 7.07 -8.30
CA GLY A 689 -3.55 7.88 -8.74
C GLY A 689 -4.66 7.06 -9.36
N MET A 690 -4.94 5.84 -8.89
CA MET A 690 -6.06 5.01 -9.38
C MET A 690 -6.93 4.42 -8.26
N ALA A 691 -6.37 4.18 -7.07
CA ALA A 691 -7.14 3.61 -5.96
C ALA A 691 -6.47 3.88 -4.61
N PRO A 692 -7.25 4.11 -3.54
CA PRO A 692 -6.69 4.21 -2.20
C PRO A 692 -6.28 2.86 -1.65
N LEU A 693 -5.12 2.82 -1.00
CA LEU A 693 -4.66 1.76 -0.12
C LEU A 693 -4.73 2.21 1.34
N ASP A 694 -5.06 1.26 2.23
CA ASP A 694 -4.83 1.43 3.66
C ASP A 694 -3.36 1.14 3.96
N TRP A 695 -2.78 1.83 4.94
CA TRP A 695 -1.38 1.62 5.31
C TRP A 695 -1.13 0.20 5.86
N LEU A 696 -2.15 -0.45 6.42
CA LEU A 696 -2.11 -1.88 6.81
C LEU A 696 -1.84 -2.80 5.60
N ASP A 697 -2.26 -2.38 4.41
CA ASP A 697 -1.98 -3.10 3.16
C ASP A 697 -0.58 -2.77 2.64
N LEU A 698 0.03 -1.64 3.03
CA LEU A 698 1.39 -1.24 2.62
C LEU A 698 2.50 -1.99 3.34
N ASP A 699 2.30 -2.38 4.61
CA ASP A 699 3.32 -3.09 5.42
C ASP A 699 3.23 -4.63 5.25
N THR A 700 2.15 -5.13 4.65
CA THR A 700 2.06 -6.55 4.29
C THR A 700 2.68 -6.76 2.91
N THR A 701 3.88 -7.34 2.87
CA THR A 701 4.44 -7.90 1.63
C THR A 701 3.54 -9.04 1.17
N ASN A 702 2.48 -8.70 0.42
CA ASN A 702 1.59 -9.65 -0.24
C ASN A 702 2.32 -10.29 -1.43
N ALA A 703 3.26 -11.18 -1.12
CA ALA A 703 3.77 -12.18 -2.04
C ALA A 703 3.85 -13.56 -1.35
N SER A 704 2.97 -13.83 -0.39
CA SER A 704 2.64 -15.22 -0.05
C SER A 704 1.88 -15.82 -1.24
N ARG A 705 2.61 -16.31 -2.25
CA ARG A 705 2.04 -17.31 -3.17
C ARG A 705 1.37 -18.38 -2.32
N ASP A 706 0.16 -18.81 -2.66
CA ASP A 706 -0.53 -19.90 -1.98
C ASP A 706 0.21 -21.24 -2.26
N ILE A 707 1.35 -21.39 -1.60
CA ILE A 707 2.27 -22.52 -1.73
C ILE A 707 1.55 -23.82 -1.39
N VAL A 708 0.61 -23.79 -0.44
CA VAL A 708 -0.20 -24.95 -0.04
C VAL A 708 -1.00 -25.49 -1.22
N LYS A 709 -1.70 -24.61 -1.96
CA LYS A 709 -2.45 -25.02 -3.16
C LYS A 709 -1.53 -25.58 -4.26
N ALA A 710 -0.35 -25.00 -4.46
CA ALA A 710 0.64 -25.50 -5.41
C ALA A 710 1.18 -26.88 -5.02
N ILE A 711 1.54 -27.09 -3.74
CA ILE A 711 2.02 -28.38 -3.21
C ILE A 711 0.96 -29.48 -3.40
N TYR A 712 -0.32 -29.20 -3.13
CA TYR A 712 -1.39 -30.18 -3.36
C TYR A 712 -1.58 -30.56 -4.84
N GLN A 713 -1.26 -29.65 -5.78
CA GLN A 713 -1.30 -29.93 -7.21
C GLN A 713 -0.10 -30.78 -7.67
N LEU A 714 1.07 -30.60 -7.05
CA LEU A 714 2.30 -31.36 -7.33
C LEU A 714 2.24 -32.82 -6.87
N ASN A 715 1.19 -33.23 -6.15
CA ASN A 715 1.01 -34.59 -5.61
C ASN A 715 1.05 -35.71 -6.67
N GLN A 716 0.87 -35.39 -7.96
CA GLN A 716 0.82 -36.37 -9.06
C GLN A 716 2.18 -36.67 -9.73
N ILE A 717 3.27 -36.04 -9.31
CA ILE A 717 4.59 -36.17 -9.93
C ILE A 717 5.55 -36.79 -8.94
N ASP A 718 6.38 -37.75 -9.37
CA ASP A 718 7.53 -38.20 -8.58
C ASP A 718 8.43 -36.99 -8.28
N GLY A 719 8.45 -36.58 -7.01
CA GLY A 719 9.10 -35.36 -6.55
C GLY A 719 8.96 -35.17 -5.03
N PRO A 720 9.54 -34.10 -4.48
CA PRO A 720 9.64 -33.88 -3.03
C PRO A 720 8.29 -33.74 -2.31
N HIS A 721 7.19 -33.55 -3.04
CA HIS A 721 5.83 -33.34 -2.53
C HIS A 721 4.90 -34.56 -2.72
N ARG A 722 5.45 -35.74 -3.07
CA ARG A 722 4.67 -36.96 -3.31
C ARG A 722 3.87 -37.39 -2.07
N GLY A 723 2.59 -37.72 -2.27
CA GLY A 723 1.72 -38.29 -1.23
C GLY A 723 1.21 -37.31 -0.17
N VAL A 724 1.51 -36.01 -0.28
CA VAL A 724 1.05 -34.97 0.65
C VAL A 724 -0.48 -34.89 0.70
N ARG A 725 -1.15 -34.89 -0.46
CA ARG A 725 -2.63 -34.82 -0.51
C ARG A 725 -3.29 -36.08 0.04
N ASP A 726 -2.76 -37.25 -0.31
CA ASP A 726 -3.30 -38.54 0.14
C ASP A 726 -3.12 -38.70 1.65
N THR A 727 -2.01 -38.19 2.18
CA THR A 727 -1.75 -38.17 3.62
C THR A 727 -2.68 -37.21 4.37
N TYR A 728 -2.99 -36.04 3.80
CA TYR A 728 -4.02 -35.15 4.35
C TYR A 728 -5.40 -35.83 4.42
N GLN A 729 -5.77 -36.60 3.39
CA GLN A 729 -7.02 -37.39 3.39
C GLN A 729 -7.02 -38.47 4.47
N ARG A 730 -5.94 -39.25 4.60
CA ARG A 730 -5.79 -40.24 5.68
C ARG A 730 -5.91 -39.62 7.07
N MET A 731 -5.31 -38.44 7.28
CA MET A 731 -5.45 -37.72 8.54
C MET A 731 -6.90 -37.29 8.80
N THR A 732 -7.61 -36.85 7.76
CA THR A 732 -9.04 -36.47 7.86
C THR A 732 -9.91 -37.65 8.28
N GLU A 733 -9.62 -38.85 7.78
CA GLU A 733 -10.30 -40.08 8.19
C GLU A 733 -9.99 -40.42 9.66
N SER A 734 -8.73 -40.33 10.07
CA SER A 734 -8.28 -40.57 11.45
C SER A 734 -8.92 -39.59 12.45
N THR A 735 -8.97 -38.29 12.12
CA THR A 735 -9.72 -37.28 12.90
C THR A 735 -11.20 -37.65 13.01
N GLY A 736 -11.80 -38.12 11.90
CA GLY A 736 -13.18 -38.64 11.87
C GLY A 736 -13.40 -39.81 12.84
N MET A 737 -12.45 -40.72 12.96
CA MET A 737 -12.51 -41.84 13.92
C MET A 737 -12.47 -41.36 15.38
N ILE A 738 -11.62 -40.38 15.71
CA ILE A 738 -11.57 -39.76 17.04
C ILE A 738 -12.93 -39.14 17.41
N LEU A 739 -13.55 -38.43 16.45
CA LEU A 739 -14.86 -37.82 16.64
C LEU A 739 -15.97 -38.88 16.82
N GLN A 740 -15.92 -39.97 16.05
CA GLN A 740 -16.88 -41.07 16.17
C GLN A 740 -16.74 -41.82 17.51
N GLU A 741 -15.52 -42.07 17.98
CA GLU A 741 -15.29 -42.67 19.30
C GLU A 741 -15.82 -41.74 20.41
N THR A 742 -15.64 -40.43 20.27
CA THR A 742 -16.19 -39.44 21.19
C THR A 742 -17.72 -39.53 21.27
N LEU A 743 -18.39 -39.62 20.11
CA LEU A 743 -19.85 -39.77 20.06
C LEU A 743 -20.31 -41.06 20.76
N ASN A 744 -19.61 -42.17 20.53
CA ASN A 744 -19.90 -43.46 21.16
C ASN A 744 -19.71 -43.38 22.69
N ASN A 745 -18.61 -42.79 23.16
CA ASN A 745 -18.33 -42.61 24.58
C ASN A 745 -19.36 -41.67 25.24
N GLU A 746 -19.76 -40.59 24.58
CA GLU A 746 -20.80 -39.68 25.09
C GLU A 746 -22.19 -40.34 25.13
N ALA A 747 -22.50 -41.23 24.19
CA ALA A 747 -23.71 -42.05 24.25
C ALA A 747 -23.71 -42.97 25.49
N VAL A 748 -22.56 -43.59 25.82
CA VAL A 748 -22.40 -44.43 27.03
C VAL A 748 -22.50 -43.61 28.33
N LEU A 749 -22.05 -42.35 28.31
CA LEU A 749 -22.09 -41.46 29.48
C LEU A 749 -23.44 -40.74 29.65
N LYS A 750 -24.32 -40.79 28.64
CA LYS A 750 -25.64 -40.15 28.67
C LYS A 750 -26.52 -40.78 29.75
N GLY A 751 -27.12 -39.96 30.61
CA GLY A 751 -28.01 -40.41 31.69
C GLY A 751 -27.33 -40.92 32.96
N ILE A 752 -26.00 -41.01 33.01
CA ILE A 752 -25.26 -41.37 34.22
C ILE A 752 -25.17 -40.15 35.17
N LYS A 753 -25.39 -40.37 36.48
CA LYS A 753 -25.21 -39.32 37.51
C LYS A 753 -23.78 -38.79 37.47
N GLN A 754 -23.60 -37.48 37.67
CA GLN A 754 -22.31 -36.79 37.49
C GLN A 754 -21.12 -37.46 38.21
N LYS A 755 -21.28 -37.91 39.46
CA LYS A 755 -20.23 -38.61 40.23
C LYS A 755 -19.78 -39.92 39.56
N ASP A 756 -20.73 -40.69 39.04
CA ASP A 756 -20.44 -41.95 38.36
C ASP A 756 -19.92 -41.70 36.94
N LYS A 757 -20.35 -40.60 36.30
CA LYS A 757 -19.87 -40.15 34.99
C LYS A 757 -18.37 -39.89 35.04
N GLU A 758 -17.88 -39.21 36.08
CA GLU A 758 -16.44 -38.96 36.28
C GLU A 758 -15.64 -40.25 36.51
N LYS A 759 -16.16 -41.20 37.28
CA LYS A 759 -15.48 -42.50 37.48
C LYS A 759 -15.40 -43.29 36.17
N LYS A 760 -16.50 -43.33 35.40
CA LYS A 760 -16.59 -44.11 34.15
C LYS A 760 -15.78 -43.47 33.02
N SER A 761 -15.71 -42.13 32.95
CA SER A 761 -14.96 -41.41 31.90
C SER A 761 -13.44 -41.46 32.08
N ARG A 762 -12.92 -41.86 33.26
CA ARG A 762 -11.46 -41.99 33.50
C ARG A 762 -10.77 -42.88 32.47
N GLY A 763 -11.38 -44.02 32.12
CA GLY A 763 -10.85 -44.95 31.12
C GLY A 763 -11.13 -44.60 29.65
N MET A 764 -11.97 -43.60 29.37
CA MET A 764 -12.33 -43.22 27.99
C MET A 764 -11.37 -42.15 27.47
N LYS A 765 -10.53 -42.45 26.46
CA LYS A 765 -9.56 -41.49 25.93
C LYS A 765 -10.25 -40.26 25.32
N PHE A 766 -11.35 -40.46 24.59
CA PHE A 766 -12.06 -39.38 23.92
C PHE A 766 -13.48 -39.17 24.48
N THR A 767 -13.73 -37.98 25.00
CA THR A 767 -15.04 -37.49 25.47
C THR A 767 -15.12 -36.01 25.11
N ASN A 768 -16.32 -35.42 25.04
CA ASN A 768 -16.48 -33.98 24.75
C ASN A 768 -15.69 -33.11 25.73
N SER A 769 -15.54 -33.56 26.98
CA SER A 769 -14.74 -32.86 27.97
C SER A 769 -13.24 -32.94 27.67
N LYS A 770 -12.74 -34.10 27.24
CA LYS A 770 -11.32 -34.30 26.91
C LYS A 770 -10.95 -33.65 25.57
N LEU A 771 -11.84 -33.67 24.57
CA LEU A 771 -11.61 -32.98 23.29
C LEU A 771 -11.42 -31.47 23.47
N LYS A 772 -12.07 -30.84 24.46
CA LYS A 772 -11.84 -29.43 24.80
C LYS A 772 -10.42 -29.16 25.29
N THR A 773 -9.79 -30.15 25.94
CA THR A 773 -8.40 -30.08 26.39
C THR A 773 -7.44 -30.33 25.23
N TYR A 774 -7.74 -31.31 24.37
CA TYR A 774 -6.91 -31.61 23.20
C TYR A 774 -6.96 -30.52 22.14
N ALA A 775 -8.14 -29.92 21.93
CA ALA A 775 -8.48 -28.88 20.94
C ALA A 775 -8.27 -29.25 19.47
N ALA A 776 -7.16 -29.92 19.14
CA ALA A 776 -6.71 -30.23 17.81
C ALA A 776 -6.08 -31.62 17.74
N HIS A 777 -6.09 -32.18 16.53
CA HIS A 777 -5.40 -33.40 16.15
C HIS A 777 -4.38 -33.00 15.08
N ALA A 778 -3.10 -33.32 15.26
CA ALA A 778 -2.07 -33.09 14.26
C ALA A 778 -1.51 -34.38 13.70
N GLY A 779 -1.01 -34.30 12.47
CA GLY A 779 -0.29 -35.36 11.77
C GLY A 779 0.86 -34.78 10.97
N VAL A 780 1.80 -35.64 10.60
CA VAL A 780 3.02 -35.23 9.95
C VAL A 780 3.53 -36.26 8.95
N LEU A 781 3.93 -35.78 7.79
CA LEU A 781 4.55 -36.54 6.73
C LEU A 781 5.97 -36.02 6.51
N ASN A 782 6.95 -36.92 6.41
CA ASN A 782 8.28 -36.59 5.94
C ASN A 782 8.58 -37.32 4.63
N THR A 783 8.98 -36.59 3.59
CA THR A 783 9.23 -37.12 2.24
C THR A 783 10.71 -37.13 1.85
N LEU A 784 11.62 -36.94 2.82
CA LEU A 784 13.06 -36.91 2.55
C LEU A 784 13.59 -38.23 1.98
N GLN A 785 12.97 -39.35 2.37
CA GLN A 785 13.34 -40.70 1.94
C GLN A 785 12.35 -41.27 0.90
N PRO A 786 12.76 -42.28 0.11
CA PRO A 786 11.90 -42.89 -0.91
C PRO A 786 10.56 -43.43 -0.38
N ASP A 787 10.57 -43.97 0.84
CA ASP A 787 9.38 -44.36 1.60
C ASP A 787 9.03 -43.23 2.58
N PRO A 788 7.94 -42.47 2.35
CA PRO A 788 7.58 -41.37 3.23
C PRO A 788 7.18 -41.84 4.63
N VAL A 789 7.73 -41.20 5.66
CA VAL A 789 7.41 -41.51 7.05
C VAL A 789 6.22 -40.66 7.49
N TYR A 790 5.09 -41.31 7.77
CA TYR A 790 3.87 -40.65 8.25
C TYR A 790 3.52 -41.06 9.68
N LYS A 791 3.10 -40.10 10.50
CA LYS A 791 2.49 -40.34 11.81
C LYS A 791 1.46 -39.28 12.14
N ASP A 792 0.35 -39.69 12.73
CA ASP A 792 -0.65 -38.81 13.34
C ASP A 792 -0.95 -39.23 14.79
N GLY A 793 -2.03 -38.71 15.35
CA GLY A 793 -2.41 -38.95 16.74
C GLY A 793 -1.81 -37.96 17.73
N PHE A 794 -1.17 -36.88 17.26
CA PHE A 794 -0.65 -35.83 18.13
C PHE A 794 -1.82 -35.00 18.67
N LEU A 795 -1.87 -34.85 20.00
CA LEU A 795 -2.92 -34.13 20.74
C LEU A 795 -2.23 -33.24 21.77
N ASN A 796 -2.76 -32.06 22.06
CA ASN A 796 -2.14 -31.14 23.02
C ASN A 796 -1.78 -31.83 24.35
N LEU A 797 -0.54 -31.62 24.79
CA LEU A 797 -0.05 -32.03 26.11
C LEU A 797 -0.70 -31.18 27.21
N PRO A 798 -0.82 -31.71 28.44
CA PRO A 798 -1.47 -31.00 29.52
C PRO A 798 -0.67 -29.77 29.96
N GLY A 799 -1.35 -28.64 30.07
CA GLY A 799 -0.84 -27.42 30.68
C GLY A 799 -1.98 -26.45 30.96
N SER A 800 -1.89 -25.70 32.06
CA SER A 800 -2.96 -24.82 32.51
C SER A 800 -2.46 -23.39 32.69
N LEU A 801 -3.23 -22.43 32.17
CA LEU A 801 -3.07 -20.99 32.42
C LEU A 801 -4.18 -20.48 33.36
N GLY A 802 -4.64 -21.33 34.29
CA GLY A 802 -5.64 -20.97 35.29
C GLY A 802 -5.02 -20.59 36.63
N ASN A 803 -5.58 -19.59 37.32
CA ASN A 803 -5.04 -19.03 38.58
C ASN A 803 -4.75 -20.05 39.69
N LYS A 804 -5.42 -21.21 39.69
CA LYS A 804 -5.25 -22.26 40.72
C LYS A 804 -4.14 -23.27 40.41
N ASN A 805 -3.70 -23.36 39.16
CA ASN A 805 -2.71 -24.33 38.70
C ASN A 805 -2.04 -23.80 37.44
N THR A 806 -1.38 -22.66 37.55
CA THR A 806 -0.65 -22.05 36.44
C THR A 806 0.59 -22.88 36.13
N PHE A 807 0.92 -23.02 34.85
CA PHE A 807 2.09 -23.78 34.40
C PHE A 807 3.39 -23.25 35.03
N PRO A 808 4.39 -24.11 35.32
CA PRO A 808 5.64 -23.69 35.95
C PRO A 808 6.32 -22.52 35.21
N GLY A 809 6.84 -21.56 35.96
CA GLY A 809 7.51 -20.37 35.43
C GLY A 809 6.57 -19.29 34.84
N VAL A 810 5.26 -19.51 34.85
CA VAL A 810 4.29 -18.57 34.28
C VAL A 810 3.66 -17.66 35.34
N GLU A 811 3.67 -16.35 35.05
CA GLU A 811 2.85 -15.34 35.70
C GLU A 811 1.70 -14.93 34.78
N LEU A 812 0.47 -14.90 35.29
CA LEU A 812 -0.69 -14.42 34.52
C LEU A 812 -0.74 -12.89 34.61
N ILE A 813 -0.82 -12.23 33.45
CA ILE A 813 -1.03 -10.79 33.37
C ILE A 813 -2.54 -10.55 33.29
N GLU A 814 -3.11 -9.95 34.33
CA GLU A 814 -4.48 -9.45 34.28
C GLU A 814 -4.51 -8.12 33.52
N ASP A 815 -5.25 -8.06 32.42
CA ASP A 815 -5.51 -6.79 31.73
C ASP A 815 -6.41 -5.92 32.62
N LYS A 816 -5.81 -5.01 33.39
CA LYS A 816 -6.53 -3.82 33.82
C LYS A 816 -6.73 -2.97 32.57
N VAL A 817 -7.98 -2.87 32.11
CA VAL A 817 -8.38 -1.91 31.07
C VAL A 817 -7.75 -0.55 31.38
N LYS A 818 -7.01 0.03 30.43
CA LYS A 818 -6.46 1.39 30.57
C LYS A 818 -7.57 2.31 31.10
N PRO A 819 -7.32 3.19 32.09
CA PRO A 819 -8.37 4.04 32.66
C PRO A 819 -9.19 4.80 31.61
N SER A 820 -8.56 5.23 30.50
CA SER A 820 -9.20 5.87 29.35
C SER A 820 -10.18 4.98 28.59
N LEU A 821 -10.01 3.65 28.64
CA LEU A 821 -10.87 2.66 28.01
C LEU A 821 -11.92 2.07 28.96
N SER A 822 -11.88 2.41 30.26
CA SER A 822 -12.79 1.86 31.28
C SER A 822 -14.27 2.09 30.99
N GLN A 823 -14.60 3.12 30.20
CA GLN A 823 -15.96 3.41 29.72
C GLN A 823 -16.45 2.42 28.64
N TYR A 824 -15.53 1.74 27.96
CA TYR A 824 -15.82 0.71 26.95
C TYR A 824 -15.84 -0.71 27.55
N HIS A 825 -15.64 -0.85 28.87
CA HIS A 825 -15.71 -2.15 29.52
C HIS A 825 -17.11 -2.79 29.31
N PRO A 826 -17.20 -4.09 28.96
CA PRO A 826 -18.47 -4.77 28.68
C PRO A 826 -19.52 -4.63 29.80
N ASP A 827 -19.10 -4.48 31.05
CA ASP A 827 -20.02 -4.28 32.18
C ASP A 827 -20.70 -2.89 32.18
N LYS A 828 -20.11 -1.89 31.51
CA LYS A 828 -20.68 -0.53 31.34
C LYS A 828 -21.46 -0.36 30.05
N LEU A 829 -21.13 -1.11 28.99
CA LEU A 829 -21.88 -1.15 27.74
C LEU A 829 -23.09 -2.08 27.93
N GLY A 830 -24.25 -1.49 28.22
CA GLY A 830 -25.51 -2.17 28.57
C GLY A 830 -25.72 -3.59 27.98
N LYS A 831 -25.93 -4.54 28.89
CA LYS A 831 -26.19 -5.98 28.70
C LYS A 831 -26.80 -6.39 27.34
N SER A 832 -25.95 -6.71 26.37
CA SER A 832 -26.26 -7.79 25.42
C SER A 832 -25.75 -9.09 26.01
N GLN A 833 -26.62 -10.03 26.39
CA GLN A 833 -26.19 -11.33 26.93
C GLN A 833 -25.45 -12.23 25.91
N ARG A 834 -25.27 -11.81 24.65
CA ARG A 834 -24.66 -12.66 23.61
C ARG A 834 -23.42 -12.08 22.94
N TRP A 835 -22.99 -10.87 23.28
CA TRP A 835 -21.86 -10.23 22.62
C TRP A 835 -20.78 -9.85 23.65
N LYS A 836 -19.62 -10.50 23.57
CA LYS A 836 -18.38 -10.11 24.24
C LYS A 836 -17.31 -9.89 23.16
N PRO A 837 -17.26 -8.72 22.53
CA PRO A 837 -16.07 -8.31 21.79
C PRO A 837 -15.01 -7.90 22.79
N GLU A 838 -13.75 -8.06 22.44
CA GLU A 838 -12.65 -7.31 23.06
C GLU A 838 -12.30 -7.63 24.52
N SER A 839 -12.55 -8.85 25.02
CA SER A 839 -11.63 -9.35 26.04
C SER A 839 -10.44 -9.97 25.31
N SER A 840 -9.33 -9.23 25.19
CA SER A 840 -8.04 -9.90 25.35
C SER A 840 -8.21 -10.82 26.56
N LEU A 841 -8.05 -12.13 26.37
CA LEU A 841 -8.21 -13.09 27.47
C LEU A 841 -6.98 -13.06 28.40
N GLY A 842 -6.21 -11.98 28.34
CA GLY A 842 -4.98 -11.74 29.05
C GLY A 842 -3.77 -12.30 28.31
N TYR A 843 -2.62 -11.81 28.73
CA TYR A 843 -1.33 -12.38 28.41
C TYR A 843 -0.82 -13.19 29.59
N TYR A 844 0.21 -13.98 29.36
CA TYR A 844 1.01 -14.53 30.43
C TYR A 844 2.47 -14.19 30.17
N ARG A 845 3.21 -13.93 31.24
CA ARG A 845 4.66 -13.76 31.21
C ARG A 845 5.30 -15.06 31.63
N VAL A 846 6.32 -15.49 30.89
CA VAL A 846 7.27 -16.50 31.36
C VAL A 846 8.30 -15.78 32.23
N ALA A 847 8.06 -15.74 33.54
CA ALA A 847 8.90 -15.05 34.51
C ALA A 847 10.16 -15.85 34.87
N ASP A 848 10.08 -17.18 34.78
CA ASP A 848 11.21 -18.09 34.92
C ASP A 848 11.23 -19.05 33.73
N THR A 849 12.10 -18.75 32.76
CA THR A 849 12.25 -19.53 31.53
C THR A 849 12.73 -20.95 31.81
N GLU A 850 13.59 -21.19 32.80
CA GLU A 850 14.08 -22.53 33.10
C GLU A 850 13.02 -23.41 33.76
N ALA A 851 12.24 -22.84 34.69
CA ALA A 851 11.08 -23.54 35.25
C ALA A 851 10.05 -23.87 34.16
N PHE A 852 9.81 -22.95 33.23
CA PHE A 852 8.90 -23.14 32.10
C PHE A 852 9.37 -24.26 31.17
N ILE A 853 10.63 -24.24 30.74
CA ILE A 853 11.22 -25.27 29.88
C ILE A 853 11.27 -26.64 30.60
N THR A 854 11.58 -26.66 31.90
CA THR A 854 11.54 -27.89 32.71
C THR A 854 10.13 -28.46 32.79
N GLY A 855 9.12 -27.59 32.91
CA GLY A 855 7.71 -27.97 32.83
C GLY A 855 7.38 -28.63 31.50
N ILE A 856 7.83 -28.08 30.38
CA ILE A 856 7.63 -28.66 29.04
C ILE A 856 8.31 -30.02 28.94
N ARG A 857 9.60 -30.13 29.29
CA ARG A 857 10.34 -31.41 29.29
C ARG A 857 9.60 -32.50 30.08
N SER A 858 9.05 -32.16 31.24
CA SER A 858 8.26 -33.08 32.06
C SER A 858 7.00 -33.60 31.36
N GLN A 859 6.29 -32.73 30.64
CA GLN A 859 5.11 -33.12 29.86
C GLN A 859 5.47 -34.03 28.68
N TYR A 860 6.52 -33.71 27.94
CA TYR A 860 7.03 -34.58 26.87
C TYR A 860 7.40 -35.95 27.44
N LYS A 861 8.21 -36.00 28.50
CA LYS A 861 8.63 -37.26 29.13
C LYS A 861 7.44 -38.09 29.61
N SER A 862 6.41 -37.45 30.17
CA SER A 862 5.17 -38.10 30.59
C SER A 862 4.34 -38.64 29.41
N SER A 863 4.53 -38.10 28.20
CA SER A 863 3.93 -38.61 26.96
C SER A 863 4.74 -39.74 26.32
N GLY A 864 5.90 -40.10 26.88
CA GLY A 864 6.79 -41.14 26.37
C GLY A 864 7.77 -40.66 25.27
N THR A 865 7.94 -39.35 25.11
CA THR A 865 8.93 -38.77 24.17
C THR A 865 9.81 -37.76 24.89
N ASP A 866 11.07 -37.62 24.50
CA ASP A 866 11.92 -36.55 25.02
C ASP A 866 11.75 -35.28 24.16
N LEU A 867 11.86 -34.10 24.80
CA LEU A 867 11.90 -32.84 24.08
C LEU A 867 13.26 -32.70 23.39
N HIS A 868 13.25 -32.64 22.07
CA HIS A 868 14.48 -32.50 21.28
C HIS A 868 15.10 -31.12 21.47
N ALA A 869 16.43 -31.05 21.52
CA ALA A 869 17.17 -29.81 21.77
C ALA A 869 16.86 -28.70 20.76
N VAL A 870 16.64 -29.05 19.48
CA VAL A 870 16.23 -28.09 18.44
C VAL A 870 14.86 -27.47 18.74
N VAL A 871 13.89 -28.28 19.16
CA VAL A 871 12.54 -27.79 19.47
C VAL A 871 12.58 -26.93 20.73
N GLU A 872 13.36 -27.33 21.73
CA GLU A 872 13.60 -26.49 22.90
C GLU A 872 14.22 -25.14 22.54
N GLY A 873 15.25 -25.14 21.69
CA GLY A 873 15.88 -23.91 21.19
C GLY A 873 14.87 -22.97 20.56
N ARG A 874 14.01 -23.49 19.67
CA ARG A 874 12.96 -22.69 19.03
C ARG A 874 11.88 -22.18 19.99
N ILE A 875 11.57 -22.93 21.05
CA ILE A 875 10.68 -22.42 22.12
C ILE A 875 11.34 -21.25 22.83
N ARG A 876 12.63 -21.33 23.14
CA ARG A 876 13.39 -20.24 23.78
C ARG A 876 13.50 -19.02 22.87
N ASP A 877 13.77 -19.22 21.59
CA ASP A 877 13.85 -18.14 20.60
C ASP A 877 12.49 -17.44 20.44
N HIS A 878 11.39 -18.23 20.39
CA HIS A 878 10.03 -17.68 20.37
C HIS A 878 9.72 -16.85 21.62
N LEU A 879 10.13 -17.31 22.80
CA LEU A 879 9.97 -16.54 24.03
C LEU A 879 10.76 -15.23 23.99
N LEU A 880 12.02 -15.27 23.56
CA LEU A 880 12.88 -14.10 23.42
C LEU A 880 12.31 -13.08 22.42
N ALA A 881 11.87 -13.54 21.25
CA ALA A 881 11.25 -12.69 20.23
C ALA A 881 9.98 -11.97 20.73
N ASN A 882 9.34 -12.52 21.77
CA ASN A 882 8.13 -11.99 22.40
C ASN A 882 8.38 -11.33 23.76
N ASN A 883 9.64 -11.04 24.12
CA ASN A 883 10.01 -10.50 25.44
C ASN A 883 9.40 -11.30 26.62
N ASN A 884 9.30 -12.62 26.45
CA ASN A 884 8.68 -13.56 27.38
C ASN A 884 7.18 -13.30 27.67
N VAL A 885 6.46 -12.51 26.86
CA VAL A 885 5.03 -12.24 27.05
C VAL A 885 4.25 -12.85 25.89
N LEU A 886 3.34 -13.78 26.21
CA LEU A 886 2.58 -14.52 25.20
C LEU A 886 1.07 -14.42 25.45
N PRO A 887 0.25 -14.45 24.39
CA PRO A 887 -1.19 -14.37 24.53
C PRO A 887 -1.75 -15.65 25.15
N LYS A 888 -2.58 -15.53 26.18
CA LYS A 888 -3.18 -16.69 26.89
C LYS A 888 -3.99 -17.59 25.96
N MET A 889 -4.60 -17.01 24.93
CA MET A 889 -5.40 -17.73 23.94
C MET A 889 -4.61 -18.63 23.00
N ALA A 890 -3.32 -18.33 22.82
CA ALA A 890 -2.44 -19.20 22.06
C ALA A 890 -1.96 -20.40 22.89
N GLY A 891 -2.45 -20.58 24.13
CA GLY A 891 -2.08 -21.68 24.99
C GLY A 891 -0.63 -21.59 25.48
N ILE A 892 -0.13 -22.69 26.05
CA ILE A 892 1.27 -22.77 26.51
C ILE A 892 2.15 -23.12 25.32
N ALA A 893 3.09 -22.24 25.00
CA ALA A 893 4.08 -22.46 23.97
C ALA A 893 4.81 -23.80 24.18
N GLY A 894 4.88 -24.61 23.13
CA GLY A 894 5.60 -25.89 23.13
C GLY A 894 4.76 -27.15 23.40
N LEU A 895 3.54 -27.04 23.93
CA LEU A 895 2.71 -28.20 24.32
C LEU A 895 1.67 -28.63 23.27
N HIS A 896 1.53 -27.88 22.18
CA HIS A 896 0.50 -28.13 21.19
C HIS A 896 0.84 -29.29 20.24
N ALA A 897 -0.18 -29.85 19.60
CA ALA A 897 -0.06 -31.00 18.71
C ALA A 897 0.92 -30.76 17.55
N GLU A 898 0.97 -29.56 17.00
CA GLU A 898 1.85 -29.16 15.90
C GLU A 898 3.33 -29.18 16.30
N VAL A 899 3.63 -28.73 17.52
CA VAL A 899 5.00 -28.74 18.05
C VAL A 899 5.44 -30.17 18.39
N GLN A 900 4.51 -31.02 18.83
CA GLN A 900 4.80 -32.44 19.02
C GLN A 900 5.10 -33.16 17.69
N ALA A 901 4.37 -32.81 16.62
CA ALA A 901 4.65 -33.31 15.28
C ALA A 901 6.06 -32.92 14.82
N LEU A 902 6.48 -31.66 15.02
CA LEU A 902 7.84 -31.21 14.77
C LEU A 902 8.87 -32.00 15.58
N ASN A 903 8.62 -32.17 16.89
CA ASN A 903 9.49 -32.91 17.79
C ASN A 903 9.67 -34.36 17.37
N TYR A 904 8.60 -35.01 16.90
CA TYR A 904 8.63 -36.38 16.40
C TYR A 904 9.55 -36.51 15.19
N ILE A 905 9.43 -35.66 14.17
CA ILE A 905 10.26 -35.76 12.96
C ILE A 905 11.74 -35.70 13.31
N ILE A 906 12.12 -34.69 14.10
CA ILE A 906 13.52 -34.44 14.40
C ILE A 906 14.07 -35.56 15.29
N SER A 907 13.26 -36.13 16.18
CA SER A 907 13.66 -37.20 17.10
C SER A 907 13.56 -38.61 16.51
N ASN A 908 12.93 -38.78 15.34
CA ASN A 908 12.69 -40.11 14.79
C ASN A 908 14.00 -40.68 14.21
N PRO A 909 14.52 -41.82 14.73
CA PRO A 909 15.71 -42.45 14.18
C PRO A 909 15.49 -43.01 12.76
N ASP A 910 14.25 -43.30 12.38
CA ASP A 910 13.90 -43.84 11.05
C ASP A 910 13.97 -42.78 9.94
N ILE A 911 14.13 -41.50 10.29
CA ILE A 911 14.30 -40.40 9.31
C ILE A 911 15.79 -40.09 9.18
N GLU A 912 16.44 -40.59 8.12
CA GLU A 912 17.85 -40.28 7.86
C GLU A 912 18.05 -38.81 7.45
N GLY A 913 19.26 -38.27 7.61
CA GLY A 913 19.61 -36.88 7.25
C GLY A 913 19.74 -35.93 8.44
N GLY A 914 20.31 -34.76 8.20
CA GLY A 914 20.52 -33.70 9.19
C GLY A 914 19.22 -32.97 9.54
N ASN A 915 19.20 -32.25 10.65
CA ASN A 915 17.99 -31.55 11.13
C ASN A 915 17.35 -30.64 10.06
N ALA A 916 18.15 -29.91 9.28
CA ALA A 916 17.64 -29.02 8.23
C ALA A 916 16.93 -29.80 7.11
N GLU A 917 17.50 -30.92 6.66
CA GLU A 917 16.92 -31.78 5.63
C GLU A 917 15.62 -32.42 6.12
N ARG A 918 15.64 -32.93 7.36
CA ARG A 918 14.44 -33.49 8.03
C ARG A 918 13.32 -32.45 8.06
N LEU A 919 13.63 -31.22 8.46
CA LEU A 919 12.65 -30.14 8.54
C LEU A 919 12.10 -29.76 7.15
N ASN A 920 12.96 -29.58 6.16
CA ASN A 920 12.56 -29.17 4.81
C ASN A 920 11.62 -30.18 4.13
N GLY A 921 11.86 -31.49 4.34
CA GLY A 921 11.00 -32.56 3.81
C GLY A 921 9.70 -32.79 4.59
N SER A 922 9.36 -31.94 5.56
CA SER A 922 8.24 -32.18 6.48
C SER A 922 6.97 -31.39 6.13
N TYR A 923 5.82 -32.05 6.24
CA TYR A 923 4.49 -31.48 6.05
C TYR A 923 3.62 -31.75 7.29
N ILE A 924 3.28 -30.70 8.01
CA ILE A 924 2.46 -30.73 9.22
C ILE A 924 1.03 -30.35 8.87
N PHE A 925 0.09 -31.17 9.31
CA PHE A 925 -1.33 -31.00 9.12
C PHE A 925 -2.02 -30.96 10.48
N THR A 926 -3.04 -30.10 10.64
CA THR A 926 -3.77 -29.97 11.91
C THR A 926 -5.26 -29.76 11.69
N GLN A 927 -6.09 -30.52 12.38
CA GLN A 927 -7.55 -30.43 12.28
C GLN A 927 -8.21 -30.22 13.64
N ARG A 928 -9.37 -29.56 13.60
CA ARG A 928 -10.14 -29.21 14.79
C ARG A 928 -10.84 -30.44 15.38
N LEU A 929 -10.66 -30.66 16.68
CA LEU A 929 -11.48 -31.59 17.46
C LEU A 929 -12.68 -30.92 18.15
N VAL A 930 -12.71 -29.58 18.14
CA VAL A 930 -13.80 -28.79 18.75
C VAL A 930 -14.21 -27.60 17.88
N GLY A 931 -15.47 -27.20 17.99
CA GLY A 931 -16.06 -26.15 17.15
C GLY A 931 -16.45 -26.71 15.79
N ASP A 932 -15.92 -26.14 14.71
CA ASP A 932 -16.08 -26.67 13.36
C ASP A 932 -15.15 -27.89 13.23
N VAL A 933 -15.60 -29.02 13.76
CA VAL A 933 -14.82 -30.27 13.85
C VAL A 933 -14.44 -30.81 12.47
N ASN A 934 -13.32 -31.53 12.39
CA ASN A 934 -12.81 -32.13 11.16
C ASN A 934 -12.49 -31.12 10.03
N GLN A 935 -12.27 -29.86 10.40
CA GLN A 935 -11.81 -28.79 9.50
C GLN A 935 -10.38 -28.40 9.85
N ASP A 936 -9.70 -27.76 8.90
CA ASP A 936 -8.36 -27.23 9.11
C ASP A 936 -8.28 -26.35 10.36
N PHE A 937 -7.21 -26.57 11.11
CA PHE A 937 -6.82 -25.75 12.24
C PHE A 937 -5.48 -25.10 11.92
N PRO A 938 -5.46 -23.81 11.62
CA PRO A 938 -4.21 -23.09 11.44
C PRO A 938 -3.41 -23.10 12.74
N ALA A 939 -2.09 -23.22 12.62
CA ALA A 939 -1.18 -23.14 13.75
C ALA A 939 -1.42 -21.83 14.52
N CYS A 940 -1.62 -21.91 15.84
CA CYS A 940 -1.83 -20.70 16.64
C CYS A 940 -0.56 -19.83 16.68
N TYR A 941 -0.67 -18.59 17.18
CA TYR A 941 0.47 -17.67 17.34
C TYR A 941 1.75 -18.32 17.91
N ASN A 942 1.62 -19.08 19.00
CA ASN A 942 2.77 -19.78 19.61
C ASN A 942 3.31 -20.90 18.72
N CYS A 943 2.43 -21.65 18.07
CA CYS A 943 2.87 -22.71 17.15
C CYS A 943 3.57 -22.10 15.94
N SER A 944 2.97 -21.09 15.31
CA SER A 944 3.54 -20.37 14.16
C SER A 944 4.95 -19.86 14.43
N GLY A 945 5.21 -19.28 15.60
CA GLY A 945 6.54 -18.79 15.97
C GLY A 945 7.56 -19.90 16.27
N ILE A 946 7.13 -21.03 16.85
CA ILE A 946 8.01 -22.19 17.11
C ILE A 946 8.28 -23.01 15.85
N ILE A 947 7.27 -23.21 15.01
CA ILE A 947 7.36 -23.95 13.76
C ILE A 947 7.66 -22.99 12.59
N SER A 948 8.47 -21.96 12.78
CA SER A 948 8.75 -20.92 11.78
C SER A 948 9.90 -21.25 10.80
N GLY A 949 10.38 -22.50 10.80
CA GLY A 949 11.56 -22.90 10.03
C GLY A 949 11.26 -23.49 8.65
N LEU A 950 12.06 -24.48 8.26
CA LEU A 950 12.00 -25.14 6.93
C LEU A 950 10.77 -26.05 6.74
N GLU A 951 10.03 -26.34 7.80
CA GLU A 951 8.85 -27.22 7.75
C GLU A 951 7.60 -26.59 7.12
N ASN A 952 6.87 -27.40 6.34
CA ASN A 952 5.66 -26.97 5.63
C ASN A 952 4.42 -27.15 6.52
N VAL A 953 3.72 -26.05 6.86
CA VAL A 953 2.46 -26.11 7.63
C VAL A 953 1.28 -26.01 6.67
N MET A 954 0.66 -27.16 6.41
CA MET A 954 -0.32 -27.32 5.33
C MET A 954 -1.72 -26.80 5.66
N THR A 955 -2.04 -26.61 6.95
CA THR A 955 -3.34 -26.11 7.41
C THR A 955 -3.33 -24.62 7.74
N GLY A 956 -2.28 -23.91 7.33
CA GLY A 956 -2.11 -22.47 7.50
C GLY A 956 -1.54 -22.08 8.86
N ARG A 957 -1.19 -20.79 8.96
CA ARG A 957 -0.63 -20.16 10.17
C ARG A 957 -1.50 -18.99 10.57
N VAL A 958 -1.67 -18.82 11.86
CA VAL A 958 -2.20 -17.58 12.43
C VAL A 958 -1.01 -16.63 12.60
N ASN A 959 -1.02 -15.51 11.87
CA ASN A 959 0.01 -14.47 11.99
C ASN A 959 -0.25 -13.51 13.18
N ASN A 960 -1.51 -13.39 13.63
CA ASN A 960 -1.94 -12.49 14.72
C ASN A 960 -2.76 -13.23 15.79
N ASP A 961 -2.61 -12.89 17.06
CA ASP A 961 -3.31 -13.48 18.20
C ASP A 961 -4.84 -13.25 18.25
N VAL A 962 -5.39 -12.50 17.31
CA VAL A 962 -6.82 -12.15 17.24
C VAL A 962 -7.66 -13.27 16.61
N ARG A 963 -8.48 -13.94 17.41
CA ARG A 963 -9.53 -14.82 16.90
C ARG A 963 -10.85 -14.07 16.72
N LEU A 964 -11.16 -13.66 15.49
CA LEU A 964 -12.51 -13.28 15.07
C LEU A 964 -13.38 -14.54 14.98
N LYS A 965 -14.38 -14.74 15.85
CA LYS A 965 -15.54 -15.61 15.53
C LYS A 965 -16.86 -15.08 16.10
N ARG A 966 -17.74 -14.67 15.18
CA ARG A 966 -19.21 -14.66 15.35
C ARG A 966 -19.70 -16.10 15.47
N ARG A 967 -20.53 -16.40 16.48
CA ARG A 967 -21.45 -17.56 16.43
C ARG A 967 -22.67 -17.16 15.59
N LYS A 968 -22.87 -17.83 14.45
CA LYS A 968 -24.23 -18.17 13.99
C LYS A 968 -24.52 -19.56 14.54
N SER A 969 -25.42 -19.64 15.51
CA SER A 969 -26.23 -20.84 15.73
C SER A 969 -27.58 -20.55 15.08
N PHE A 970 -27.95 -21.42 14.13
CA PHE A 970 -29.09 -21.38 13.20
C PHE A 970 -28.85 -20.55 11.93
#